data_AF-A0A7C3WL99-F1
#
_entry.id   AF-A0A7C3WL99-F1
#
_cell.length_a   1.000
_cell.length_b   1.000
_cell.length_c   1.000
_cell.angle_alpha   90.00
_cell.angle_beta   90.00
_cell.angle_gamma   90.00
#
_symmetry.space_group_name_H-M   'P 1'
#
loop_
_entity.id
_entity.type
_entity.pdbx_description
1 polymer ?
#
loop_
_entity_poly.entity_id
_entity_poly.type
_entity_poly.pdbx_seq_one_letter_code
_entity_poly.pdbx_strand_id
1 'polypeptide(L)'
;ERKRVAAKLGIVIWLHSLTGAGLPSNIGLYPSTADLVYSLSPTDEDLSSVIPVLPSILPQLVTYGGAPADISELTSRSVKWFFVNVPSIDELIESIKRNVPTSQALQRLAEELERVVYGRRGPGRPSKRMKAESIFSVKQVVKSLSEVTQETLASNDPVLLVVADRVSKDELLGALKGRNNIVVLTPHVSGVEEEEKLQPEDASGFRELAGYVGRPVWGALIEILRYLCAAGTIQDKEIESYVGANLLQSEHVDKELLDSMVKMMKSKVERKREYYGNCAWYLIAKCYSKIYYSRLGDVKYVSGLVVERDKPVAPIVEDLLRSRGLIPDRFTGDDLLSIVRNYLGKDPEKEPISVGALWSFIKTTDRASVPIVSYDQFEMAVEDLVRSGDYAVRIKGVLVWKPVFASRSEAEASDEGEAMLEAVKGYLSKLGATWGDAELVYWELVFDEWLKRLLESVPRDKKLMVVDRSGSELDVRDIRFEVKSTVKSGKLFYVERKHIVDVDLVAPSELKEGEEYEATLRVAVENFAEEVTVKLSPTPGLAVEPAELRGMPPLECKIKVKAGAPGRNVLGVAVYGAGKKLEERSIPLTVRGRCVEIAKPCNEIEAPNATLLYVEAGDLQALWDMIKLLKSCRGTAKLTSTFTAPGSEASITVTTPDPRWLEALQSALATLATLAKSEGARVDAKLLFKPEGEVSAEIVRDKRYLCIVRVCES
;
A
#
# COMPACT_ATOMS: atom_id res chain seq x y z
N GLU A 1 -57.91 28.93 27.05
CA GLU A 1 -58.97 29.94 26.78
C GLU A 1 -58.81 30.63 25.43
N ARG A 2 -57.77 31.43 25.18
CA ARG A 2 -57.52 32.12 23.88
C ARG A 2 -57.66 31.25 22.63
N LYS A 3 -57.12 30.03 22.60
CA LYS A 3 -57.28 29.09 21.46
C LYS A 3 -58.72 28.65 21.21
N ARG A 4 -59.55 28.57 22.26
CA ARG A 4 -60.98 28.20 22.17
C ARG A 4 -61.81 29.35 21.60
N VAL A 5 -61.55 30.57 22.07
CA VAL A 5 -62.16 31.80 21.52
C VAL A 5 -61.77 31.99 20.06
N ALA A 6 -60.48 31.79 19.72
CA ALA A 6 -59.99 31.85 18.35
C ALA A 6 -60.66 30.82 17.44
N ALA A 7 -60.89 29.59 17.93
CA ALA A 7 -61.61 28.56 17.17
C ALA A 7 -63.08 28.94 16.93
N LYS A 8 -63.77 29.50 17.93
CA LYS A 8 -65.16 29.98 17.79
C LYS A 8 -65.25 31.11 16.76
N LEU A 9 -64.39 32.13 16.88
CA LEU A 9 -64.28 33.22 15.89
C LEU A 9 -63.99 32.68 14.49
N GLY A 10 -63.05 31.74 14.38
CA GLY A 10 -62.72 31.08 13.12
C GLY A 10 -63.90 30.36 12.49
N ILE A 11 -64.73 29.67 13.28
CA ILE A 11 -65.94 28.99 12.79
C ILE A 11 -66.98 30.00 12.27
N VAL A 12 -67.21 31.09 13.00
CA VAL A 12 -68.13 32.16 12.56
C VAL A 12 -67.67 32.75 11.24
N ILE A 13 -66.39 33.12 11.13
CA ILE A 13 -65.84 33.66 9.88
C ILE A 13 -65.92 32.63 8.75
N TRP A 14 -65.66 31.35 9.03
CA TRP A 14 -65.74 30.28 8.05
C TRP A 14 -67.17 30.06 7.52
N LEU A 15 -68.17 30.05 8.40
CA LEU A 15 -69.58 29.93 8.01
C LEU A 15 -70.03 31.09 7.11
N HIS A 16 -69.65 32.32 7.44
CA HIS A 16 -69.90 33.48 6.57
C HIS A 16 -69.09 33.45 5.27
N SER A 17 -67.94 32.79 5.27
CA SER A 17 -67.13 32.61 4.06
C SER A 17 -67.78 31.62 3.08
N LEU A 18 -68.47 30.60 3.60
CA LEU A 18 -69.26 29.66 2.80
C LEU A 18 -70.47 30.32 2.12
N THR A 19 -71.15 31.24 2.80
CA THR A 19 -72.30 31.96 2.23
C THR A 19 -71.88 32.99 1.17
N GLY A 20 -70.70 33.60 1.31
CA GLY A 20 -70.08 34.48 0.30
C GLY A 20 -69.40 33.74 -0.85
N ALA A 21 -69.38 32.40 -0.85
CA ALA A 21 -68.66 31.53 -1.80
C ALA A 21 -67.14 31.79 -1.88
N GLY A 22 -66.55 32.46 -0.89
CA GLY A 22 -65.12 32.81 -0.86
C GLY A 22 -64.67 33.83 -1.92
N LEU A 23 -65.61 34.51 -2.60
CA LEU A 23 -65.34 35.48 -3.65
C LEU A 23 -65.23 36.92 -3.09
N PRO A 24 -64.24 37.72 -3.52
CA PRO A 24 -64.10 39.13 -3.10
C PRO A 24 -65.27 40.03 -3.51
N SER A 25 -65.99 39.69 -4.59
CA SER A 25 -67.17 40.42 -5.07
C SER A 25 -68.34 40.45 -4.05
N ASN A 26 -68.32 39.56 -3.07
CA ASN A 26 -69.33 39.44 -2.02
C ASN A 26 -68.89 40.08 -0.69
N ILE A 27 -67.98 41.07 -0.73
CA ILE A 27 -67.37 41.67 0.47
C ILE A 27 -68.40 42.20 1.48
N GLY A 28 -69.61 42.53 1.02
CA GLY A 28 -70.76 42.90 1.86
C GLY A 28 -71.19 41.82 2.85
N LEU A 29 -71.01 40.53 2.50
CA LEU A 29 -71.49 39.36 3.26
C LEU A 29 -70.51 38.86 4.32
N TYR A 30 -69.26 39.32 4.28
CA TYR A 30 -68.23 38.94 5.25
C TYR A 30 -68.30 39.76 6.53
N PRO A 31 -68.10 39.12 7.70
CA PRO A 31 -68.21 39.76 9.00
C PRO A 31 -67.10 40.79 9.19
N SER A 32 -67.48 41.99 9.61
CA SER A 32 -66.55 42.98 10.13
C SER A 32 -66.02 42.57 11.51
N THR A 33 -64.94 43.20 11.97
CA THR A 33 -64.46 43.05 13.35
C THR A 33 -65.57 43.37 14.35
N ALA A 34 -66.46 44.32 14.02
CA ALA A 34 -67.64 44.61 14.84
C ALA A 34 -68.62 43.42 14.88
N ASP A 35 -68.94 42.81 13.73
CA ASP A 35 -69.84 41.66 13.65
C ASP A 35 -69.30 40.45 14.42
N LEU A 36 -67.98 40.23 14.38
CA LEU A 36 -67.31 39.18 15.16
C LEU A 36 -67.40 39.43 16.66
N VAL A 37 -67.17 40.67 17.10
CA VAL A 37 -67.32 41.08 18.50
C VAL A 37 -68.76 40.91 18.98
N TYR A 38 -69.74 41.25 18.14
CA TYR A 38 -71.16 41.07 18.46
C TYR A 38 -71.58 39.59 18.50
N SER A 39 -71.05 38.75 17.61
CA SER A 39 -71.41 37.32 17.52
C SER A 39 -71.08 36.50 18.79
N LEU A 40 -70.18 37.01 19.63
CA LEU A 40 -69.76 36.39 20.89
C LEU A 40 -70.25 37.14 22.14
N SER A 41 -71.04 38.20 21.97
CA SER A 41 -71.70 38.87 23.10
C SER A 41 -72.99 38.11 23.45
N PRO A 42 -73.22 37.68 24.71
CA PRO A 42 -72.68 38.21 25.97
C PRO A 42 -71.78 37.20 26.71
N THR A 43 -70.55 36.99 26.24
CA THR A 43 -69.55 36.19 26.99
C THR A 43 -68.40 37.06 27.47
N ASP A 44 -67.90 36.82 28.70
CA ASP A 44 -66.74 37.52 29.32
C ASP A 44 -65.38 37.16 28.65
N GLU A 45 -65.39 36.76 27.38
CA GLU A 45 -64.19 36.32 26.65
C GLU A 45 -63.35 37.55 26.19
N ASP A 46 -62.04 37.56 26.48
CA ASP A 46 -61.13 38.65 26.08
C ASP A 46 -60.81 38.61 24.57
N LEU A 47 -61.68 39.23 23.78
CA LEU A 47 -61.57 39.32 22.32
C LEU A 47 -60.43 40.22 21.86
N SER A 48 -60.10 41.24 22.66
CA SER A 48 -59.08 42.25 22.36
C SER A 48 -57.66 41.68 22.28
N SER A 49 -57.36 40.64 23.08
CA SER A 49 -56.06 39.95 23.02
C SER A 49 -56.01 38.82 21.99
N VAL A 50 -57.17 38.41 21.44
CA VAL A 50 -57.30 37.27 20.52
C VAL A 50 -57.37 37.70 19.06
N ILE A 51 -58.10 38.77 18.73
CA ILE A 51 -58.23 39.31 17.36
C ILE A 51 -56.86 39.62 16.70
N PRO A 52 -55.90 40.27 17.39
CA PRO A 52 -54.55 40.50 16.85
C PRO A 52 -53.76 39.23 16.51
N VAL A 53 -54.03 38.14 17.24
CA VAL A 53 -53.28 36.87 17.14
C VAL A 53 -54.00 35.90 16.20
N LEU A 54 -55.26 36.17 15.83
CA LEU A 54 -56.08 35.33 14.95
C LEU A 54 -55.39 34.97 13.61
N PRO A 55 -54.78 35.92 12.87
CA PRO A 55 -54.07 35.61 11.63
C PRO A 55 -52.88 34.67 11.82
N SER A 56 -52.23 34.72 12.99
CA SER A 56 -51.11 33.81 13.31
C SER A 56 -51.58 32.39 13.65
N ILE A 57 -52.80 32.25 14.17
CA ILE A 57 -53.42 30.97 14.54
C ILE A 57 -54.14 30.34 13.34
N LEU A 58 -54.78 31.16 12.51
CA LEU A 58 -55.56 30.78 11.33
C LEU A 58 -55.00 31.48 10.08
N PRO A 59 -53.87 31.01 9.53
CA PRO A 59 -53.17 31.70 8.44
C PRO A 59 -53.90 31.71 7.10
N GLN A 60 -55.06 31.04 6.98
CA GLN A 60 -55.93 31.10 5.80
C GLN A 60 -56.93 32.27 5.85
N LEU A 61 -56.92 33.02 6.96
CA LEU A 61 -57.80 34.13 7.23
C LEU A 61 -57.19 35.43 6.67
N VAL A 62 -57.95 36.13 5.85
CA VAL A 62 -57.54 37.39 5.23
C VAL A 62 -58.44 38.53 5.72
N THR A 63 -57.86 39.71 5.86
CA THR A 63 -58.54 40.94 6.29
C THR A 63 -58.60 41.95 5.13
N TYR A 64 -59.72 42.66 4.98
CA TYR A 64 -59.91 43.71 3.96
C TYR A 64 -60.42 45.02 4.58
N GLY A 65 -59.94 46.16 4.08
CA GLY A 65 -60.41 47.51 4.51
C GLY A 65 -59.39 48.38 5.26
N GLY A 66 -58.09 48.21 5.01
CA GLY A 66 -57.01 49.03 5.57
C GLY A 66 -55.79 48.19 5.91
N ALA A 67 -54.67 48.42 5.22
CA ALA A 67 -53.41 47.74 5.46
C ALA A 67 -52.86 48.08 6.85
N PRO A 68 -52.66 47.12 7.78
CA PRO A 68 -52.13 47.46 9.09
C PRO A 68 -50.61 47.57 9.00
N ALA A 69 -50.09 48.79 9.19
CA ALA A 69 -48.71 48.97 9.62
C ALA A 69 -48.55 48.64 11.12
N ASP A 70 -49.66 48.59 11.89
CA ASP A 70 -49.66 48.36 13.33
C ASP A 70 -50.85 47.49 13.82
N ILE A 71 -50.63 46.77 14.92
CA ILE A 71 -51.60 45.85 15.56
C ILE A 71 -52.87 46.58 16.07
N SER A 72 -52.79 47.90 16.30
CA SER A 72 -53.89 48.73 16.78
C SER A 72 -54.99 48.99 15.72
N GLU A 73 -54.72 48.80 14.43
CA GLU A 73 -55.70 49.01 13.35
C GLU A 73 -56.57 47.77 13.08
N LEU A 74 -56.11 46.57 13.48
CA LEU A 74 -56.87 45.32 13.41
C LEU A 74 -58.11 45.32 14.33
N THR A 75 -58.14 46.21 15.33
CA THR A 75 -59.30 46.44 16.20
C THR A 75 -60.28 47.50 15.65
N SER A 76 -60.01 48.07 14.47
CA SER A 76 -60.96 48.99 13.84
C SER A 76 -62.24 48.23 13.42
N ARG A 77 -63.39 48.85 13.68
CA ARG A 77 -64.71 48.24 13.48
C ARG A 77 -65.03 47.91 12.01
N SER A 78 -64.26 48.44 11.06
CA SER A 78 -64.51 48.34 9.61
C SER A 78 -63.73 47.23 8.91
N VAL A 79 -62.74 46.60 9.55
CA VAL A 79 -61.97 45.51 8.94
C VAL A 79 -62.86 44.30 8.75
N LYS A 80 -62.93 43.78 7.53
CA LYS A 80 -63.71 42.58 7.20
C LYS A 80 -62.84 41.34 7.16
N TRP A 81 -63.37 40.24 7.68
CA TRP A 81 -62.66 38.97 7.87
C TRP A 81 -63.30 37.88 7.04
N PHE A 82 -62.50 37.18 6.24
CA PHE A 82 -63.00 36.07 5.45
C PHE A 82 -61.90 35.05 5.15
N PHE A 83 -62.35 33.81 4.94
CA PHE A 83 -61.54 32.79 4.31
C PHE A 83 -61.64 33.00 2.80
N VAL A 84 -60.52 33.36 2.17
CA VAL A 84 -60.43 33.26 0.71
C VAL A 84 -60.45 31.78 0.35
N ASN A 85 -61.06 31.42 -0.78
CA ASN A 85 -60.84 30.10 -1.36
C ASN A 85 -59.36 30.02 -1.80
N VAL A 86 -58.48 29.65 -0.88
CA VAL A 86 -57.03 29.72 -1.11
C VAL A 86 -56.67 28.67 -2.15
N PRO A 87 -56.07 29.06 -3.29
CA PRO A 87 -55.61 28.10 -4.28
C PRO A 87 -54.72 27.05 -3.61
N SER A 88 -55.02 25.77 -3.84
CA SER A 88 -54.26 24.68 -3.22
C SER A 88 -52.86 24.64 -3.83
N ILE A 89 -51.84 24.88 -2.99
CA ILE A 89 -50.44 24.70 -3.40
C ILE A 89 -50.14 23.24 -3.64
N ASP A 90 -50.81 22.33 -2.94
CA ASP A 90 -50.63 20.89 -3.15
C ASP A 90 -51.10 20.50 -4.55
N GLU A 91 -52.20 21.07 -5.05
CA GLU A 91 -52.67 20.86 -6.43
C GLU A 91 -51.73 21.49 -7.46
N LEU A 92 -51.22 22.69 -7.19
CA LEU A 92 -50.23 23.34 -8.04
C LEU A 92 -48.96 22.49 -8.16
N ILE A 93 -48.41 22.05 -7.03
CA ILE A 93 -47.23 21.19 -7.00
C ILE A 93 -47.51 19.86 -7.69
N GLU A 94 -48.67 19.23 -7.48
CA GLU A 94 -49.04 17.98 -8.16
C GLU A 94 -49.15 18.17 -9.68
N SER A 95 -49.70 19.29 -10.14
CA SER A 95 -49.81 19.60 -11.56
C SER A 95 -48.44 19.76 -12.23
N ILE A 96 -47.51 20.45 -11.55
CA ILE A 96 -46.14 20.64 -12.04
C ILE A 96 -45.35 19.33 -11.98
N LYS A 97 -45.50 18.57 -10.89
CA LYS A 97 -44.84 17.27 -10.69
C LYS A 97 -45.12 16.29 -11.82
N ARG A 98 -46.34 16.26 -12.37
CA ARG A 98 -46.70 15.39 -13.51
C ARG A 98 -45.80 15.61 -14.73
N ASN A 99 -45.24 16.81 -14.87
CA ASN A 99 -44.37 17.19 -15.98
C ASN A 99 -42.87 17.06 -15.64
N VAL A 100 -42.51 16.65 -14.41
CA VAL A 100 -41.10 16.49 -14.00
C VAL A 100 -40.58 15.10 -14.42
N PRO A 101 -39.66 15.02 -15.39
CA PRO A 101 -39.09 13.74 -15.81
C PRO A 101 -38.17 13.14 -14.74
N THR A 102 -37.99 11.82 -14.77
CA THR A 102 -37.07 11.10 -13.87
C THR A 102 -35.64 11.64 -13.95
N SER A 103 -35.18 12.03 -15.14
CA SER A 103 -33.83 12.60 -15.34
C SER A 103 -33.60 13.88 -14.52
N GLN A 104 -34.63 14.71 -14.35
CA GLN A 104 -34.56 15.92 -13.52
C GLN A 104 -34.54 15.58 -12.03
N ALA A 105 -35.28 14.55 -11.59
CA ALA A 105 -35.22 14.05 -10.22
C ALA A 105 -33.84 13.46 -9.89
N LEU A 106 -33.24 12.69 -10.81
CA LEU A 106 -31.88 12.16 -10.67
C LEU A 106 -30.82 13.26 -10.65
N GLN A 107 -30.97 14.29 -11.48
CA GLN A 107 -30.11 15.47 -11.41
C GLN A 107 -30.21 16.16 -10.04
N ARG A 108 -31.42 16.28 -9.50
CA ARG A 108 -31.62 16.86 -8.18
C ARG A 108 -30.97 16.02 -7.07
N LEU A 109 -31.05 14.70 -7.18
CA LEU A 109 -30.37 13.78 -6.26
C LEU A 109 -28.85 13.96 -6.32
N ALA A 110 -28.27 14.00 -7.53
CA ALA A 110 -26.84 14.24 -7.71
C ALA A 110 -26.40 15.57 -7.06
N GLU A 111 -27.17 16.65 -7.25
CA GLU A 111 -26.91 17.95 -6.58
C GLU A 111 -26.94 17.86 -5.05
N GLU A 112 -27.89 17.12 -4.47
CA GLU A 112 -27.96 16.94 -3.01
C GLU A 112 -26.78 16.10 -2.50
N LEU A 113 -26.37 15.05 -3.23
CA LEU A 113 -25.21 14.23 -2.88
C LEU A 113 -23.88 15.00 -3.03
N GLU A 114 -23.72 15.79 -4.09
CA GLU A 114 -22.55 16.66 -4.29
C GLU A 114 -22.34 17.61 -3.11
N ARG A 115 -23.41 18.15 -2.53
CA ARG A 115 -23.33 19.04 -1.36
C ARG A 115 -22.74 18.34 -0.14
N VAL A 116 -22.97 17.04 0.02
CA VAL A 116 -22.49 16.28 1.19
C VAL A 116 -21.13 15.63 0.91
N VAL A 117 -20.79 15.38 -0.35
CA VAL A 117 -19.47 14.89 -0.77
C VAL A 117 -18.42 16.01 -0.77
N TYR A 118 -18.75 17.20 -1.30
CA TYR A 118 -17.83 18.33 -1.46
C TYR A 118 -18.06 19.48 -0.46
N GLY A 119 -19.15 19.46 0.29
CA GLY A 119 -19.58 20.57 1.16
C GLY A 119 -20.37 21.66 0.41
N ARG A 120 -21.07 22.53 1.15
CA ARG A 120 -21.80 23.68 0.57
C ARG A 120 -20.81 24.64 -0.12
N ARG A 121 -21.00 24.90 -1.42
CA ARG A 121 -20.33 26.00 -2.15
C ARG A 121 -21.12 27.30 -1.94
N GLY A 122 -20.56 28.28 -1.22
CA GLY A 122 -21.17 29.60 -1.00
C GLY A 122 -20.94 30.20 0.40
N PRO A 123 -21.50 31.38 0.71
CA PRO A 123 -21.46 31.97 2.07
C PRO A 123 -22.21 31.03 3.04
N GLY A 124 -21.55 30.64 4.13
CA GLY A 124 -21.91 29.44 4.90
C GLY A 124 -20.98 28.25 4.65
N ARG A 125 -19.83 28.48 3.98
CA ARG A 125 -18.71 27.54 3.87
C ARG A 125 -18.39 27.00 5.27
N PRO A 126 -18.39 25.67 5.47
CA PRO A 126 -17.95 25.15 6.74
C PRO A 126 -16.51 25.62 7.00
N SER A 127 -16.22 26.01 8.24
CA SER A 127 -14.90 26.54 8.62
C SER A 127 -13.78 25.60 8.18
N LYS A 128 -12.54 26.11 8.00
CA LYS A 128 -11.37 25.27 7.67
C LYS A 128 -11.21 24.02 8.57
N ARG A 129 -11.86 23.98 9.75
CA ARG A 129 -11.92 22.82 10.66
C ARG A 129 -12.84 21.66 10.21
N MET A 130 -13.68 21.84 9.19
CA MET A 130 -14.56 20.80 8.64
C MET A 130 -14.03 20.16 7.35
N LYS A 131 -12.77 20.45 6.98
CA LYS A 131 -11.99 19.52 6.16
C LYS A 131 -11.59 18.37 7.08
N ALA A 132 -12.51 17.47 7.36
CA ALA A 132 -12.14 16.19 7.95
C ALA A 132 -11.24 15.52 6.91
N GLU A 133 -9.96 15.41 7.23
CA GLU A 133 -9.00 14.64 6.46
C GLU A 133 -9.55 13.21 6.37
N SER A 134 -9.58 12.69 5.15
CA SER A 134 -10.01 11.33 4.87
C SER A 134 -9.09 10.76 3.82
N ILE A 135 -8.84 9.46 3.87
CA ILE A 135 -8.01 8.76 2.88
C ILE A 135 -8.60 8.86 1.46
N PHE A 136 -9.90 9.12 1.35
CA PHE A 136 -10.58 9.38 0.08
C PHE A 136 -10.33 10.82 -0.39
N SER A 137 -9.12 11.10 -0.86
CA SER A 137 -8.75 12.41 -1.42
C SER A 137 -9.52 12.69 -2.71
N VAL A 138 -9.78 11.65 -3.51
CA VAL A 138 -10.53 11.70 -4.77
C VAL A 138 -11.97 11.25 -4.54
N LYS A 139 -12.91 12.10 -4.94
CA LYS A 139 -14.35 11.86 -4.78
C LYS A 139 -15.04 12.29 -6.07
N GLN A 140 -16.00 11.50 -6.54
CA GLN A 140 -16.81 11.84 -7.71
C GLN A 140 -18.27 11.47 -7.49
N VAL A 141 -19.18 12.40 -7.78
CA VAL A 141 -20.61 12.11 -7.88
C VAL A 141 -20.97 12.01 -9.35
N VAL A 142 -21.62 10.93 -9.74
CA VAL A 142 -22.03 10.66 -11.13
C VAL A 142 -23.48 10.19 -11.16
N LYS A 143 -24.20 10.40 -12.27
CA LYS A 143 -25.55 9.85 -12.40
C LYS A 143 -25.48 8.36 -12.71
N SER A 144 -24.57 7.99 -13.60
CA SER A 144 -24.34 6.63 -14.09
C SER A 144 -22.85 6.30 -14.05
N LEU A 145 -22.51 5.01 -13.96
CA LEU A 145 -21.10 4.58 -13.98
C LEU A 145 -20.39 4.89 -15.31
N SER A 146 -21.13 5.09 -16.40
CA SER A 146 -20.57 5.53 -17.69
C SER A 146 -20.00 6.95 -17.68
N GLU A 147 -20.36 7.77 -16.69
CA GLU A 147 -19.88 9.17 -16.56
C GLU A 147 -18.60 9.29 -15.71
N VAL A 148 -18.09 8.17 -15.17
CA VAL A 148 -16.86 8.18 -14.37
C VAL A 148 -15.66 8.50 -15.26
N THR A 149 -14.83 9.45 -14.84
CA THR A 149 -13.67 9.85 -15.66
C THR A 149 -12.56 8.81 -15.58
N GLN A 150 -11.77 8.69 -16.65
CA GLN A 150 -10.59 7.82 -16.65
C GLN A 150 -9.56 8.26 -15.60
N GLU A 151 -9.46 9.57 -15.33
CA GLU A 151 -8.60 10.10 -14.26
C GLU A 151 -9.01 9.56 -12.88
N THR A 152 -10.31 9.54 -12.60
CA THR A 152 -10.82 8.99 -11.34
C THR A 152 -10.58 7.48 -11.25
N LEU A 153 -10.79 6.73 -12.33
CA LEU A 153 -10.49 5.29 -12.36
C LEU A 153 -8.99 4.96 -12.27
N ALA A 154 -8.13 5.86 -12.76
CA ALA A 154 -6.68 5.73 -12.74
C ALA A 154 -6.02 6.36 -11.51
N SER A 155 -6.79 6.97 -10.60
CA SER A 155 -6.31 7.59 -9.37
C SER A 155 -5.37 6.67 -8.60
N ASN A 156 -4.26 7.20 -8.09
CA ASN A 156 -3.38 6.44 -7.20
C ASN A 156 -4.01 6.28 -5.82
N ASP A 157 -4.63 7.33 -5.29
CA ASP A 157 -5.28 7.26 -3.98
C ASP A 157 -6.65 6.58 -4.00
N PRO A 158 -7.15 6.16 -2.82
CA PRO A 158 -8.51 5.70 -2.63
C PRO A 158 -9.55 6.67 -3.17
N VAL A 159 -10.54 6.13 -3.87
CA VAL A 159 -11.61 6.88 -4.53
C VAL A 159 -12.95 6.52 -3.92
N LEU A 160 -13.72 7.55 -3.56
CA LEU A 160 -15.14 7.41 -3.25
C LEU A 160 -15.99 7.83 -4.45
N LEU A 161 -16.62 6.86 -5.10
CA LEU A 161 -17.61 7.09 -6.14
C LEU A 161 -19.01 7.07 -5.55
N VAL A 162 -19.81 8.10 -5.82
CA VAL A 162 -21.22 8.16 -5.43
C VAL A 162 -22.08 8.20 -6.68
N VAL A 163 -22.94 7.20 -6.84
CA VAL A 163 -23.82 7.06 -8.00
C VAL A 163 -25.23 7.49 -7.62
N ALA A 164 -25.83 8.38 -8.41
CA ALA A 164 -27.19 8.85 -8.16
C ALA A 164 -28.25 7.82 -8.55
N ASP A 165 -28.02 7.00 -9.58
CA ASP A 165 -28.97 5.98 -10.05
C ASP A 165 -28.63 4.55 -9.56
N ARG A 166 -29.57 3.62 -9.74
CA ARG A 166 -29.36 2.19 -9.50
C ARG A 166 -28.35 1.63 -10.50
N VAL A 167 -27.64 0.60 -10.06
CA VAL A 167 -26.56 -0.02 -10.83
C VAL A 167 -26.78 -1.52 -10.91
N SER A 168 -26.48 -2.14 -12.05
CA SER A 168 -26.47 -3.60 -12.16
C SER A 168 -25.18 -4.21 -11.60
N LYS A 169 -25.22 -5.47 -11.15
CA LYS A 169 -24.01 -6.19 -10.72
C LYS A 169 -22.90 -6.15 -11.77
N ASP A 170 -23.24 -6.30 -13.05
CA ASP A 170 -22.26 -6.34 -14.15
C ASP A 170 -21.60 -4.99 -14.42
N GLU A 171 -22.36 -3.90 -14.41
CA GLU A 171 -21.80 -2.54 -14.53
C GLU A 171 -20.86 -2.21 -13.37
N LEU A 172 -21.26 -2.60 -12.15
CA LEU A 172 -20.46 -2.37 -10.96
C LEU A 172 -19.17 -3.21 -10.98
N LEU A 173 -19.24 -4.47 -11.42
CA LEU A 173 -18.06 -5.30 -11.66
C LEU A 173 -17.16 -4.67 -12.72
N GLY A 174 -17.70 -4.15 -13.82
CA GLY A 174 -16.90 -3.46 -14.85
C GLY A 174 -16.11 -2.27 -14.31
N ALA A 175 -16.73 -1.48 -13.41
CA ALA A 175 -16.09 -0.35 -12.76
C ALA A 175 -15.06 -0.75 -11.69
N LEU A 176 -15.30 -1.83 -10.94
CA LEU A 176 -14.46 -2.21 -9.79
C LEU A 176 -13.43 -3.31 -10.07
N LYS A 177 -13.58 -4.08 -11.15
CA LYS A 177 -12.69 -5.21 -11.46
C LYS A 177 -11.25 -4.74 -11.64
N GLY A 178 -10.34 -5.40 -10.93
CA GLY A 178 -8.92 -5.02 -10.90
C GLY A 178 -8.66 -3.66 -10.27
N ARG A 179 -9.56 -3.16 -9.39
CA ARG A 179 -9.41 -1.88 -8.70
C ARG A 179 -9.76 -2.04 -7.21
N ASN A 180 -8.73 -2.18 -6.39
CA ASN A 180 -8.87 -2.27 -4.94
C ASN A 180 -9.25 -0.90 -4.35
N ASN A 181 -8.64 0.16 -4.86
CA ASN A 181 -8.72 1.50 -4.29
C ASN A 181 -10.07 2.22 -4.53
N ILE A 182 -11.02 1.62 -5.24
CA ILE A 182 -12.32 2.26 -5.54
C ILE A 182 -13.42 1.66 -4.69
N VAL A 183 -14.17 2.55 -4.06
CA VAL A 183 -15.35 2.22 -3.26
C VAL A 183 -16.55 2.97 -3.83
N VAL A 184 -17.69 2.29 -3.95
CA VAL A 184 -18.89 2.82 -4.57
C VAL A 184 -20.03 2.92 -3.56
N LEU A 185 -20.67 4.07 -3.52
CA LEU A 185 -21.90 4.33 -2.80
C LEU A 185 -23.03 4.51 -3.81
N THR A 186 -24.03 3.64 -3.79
CA THR A 186 -25.14 3.62 -4.76
C THR A 186 -26.42 3.23 -4.03
N PRO A 187 -27.60 3.74 -4.46
CA PRO A 187 -28.85 3.51 -3.76
C PRO A 187 -29.28 2.04 -3.76
N HIS A 188 -28.93 1.28 -4.80
CA HIS A 188 -29.23 -0.14 -4.90
C HIS A 188 -28.42 -0.81 -6.02
N VAL A 189 -27.98 -2.05 -5.79
CA VAL A 189 -27.31 -2.88 -6.79
C VAL A 189 -28.14 -4.10 -7.14
N SER A 190 -28.70 -4.10 -8.35
CA SER A 190 -29.53 -5.19 -8.85
C SER A 190 -28.70 -6.46 -9.06
N GLY A 191 -29.19 -7.59 -8.51
CA GLY A 191 -28.52 -8.89 -8.60
C GLY A 191 -27.50 -9.17 -7.48
N VAL A 192 -27.32 -8.23 -6.55
CA VAL A 192 -26.54 -8.44 -5.31
C VAL A 192 -27.48 -8.55 -4.11
N GLU A 193 -28.53 -7.73 -4.06
CA GLU A 193 -29.46 -7.68 -2.95
C GLU A 193 -30.90 -7.44 -3.40
N GLU A 194 -31.87 -7.66 -2.50
CA GLU A 194 -33.26 -7.31 -2.72
C GLU A 194 -33.52 -5.83 -2.39
N GLU A 195 -34.49 -5.22 -3.07
CA GLU A 195 -34.89 -3.84 -2.81
C GLU A 195 -35.56 -3.72 -1.43
N GLU A 196 -35.03 -2.84 -0.59
CA GLU A 196 -35.66 -2.51 0.69
C GLU A 196 -37.03 -1.86 0.44
N LYS A 197 -38.04 -2.32 1.18
CA LYS A 197 -39.41 -1.78 1.12
C LYS A 197 -39.67 -0.84 2.27
N LEU A 198 -40.42 0.22 1.98
CA LEU A 198 -40.88 1.18 2.98
C LEU A 198 -41.77 0.51 4.02
N GLN A 199 -41.39 0.65 5.28
CA GLN A 199 -42.13 0.12 6.41
C GLN A 199 -43.17 1.14 6.91
N PRO A 200 -44.23 0.72 7.60
CA PRO A 200 -45.24 1.62 8.15
C PRO A 200 -44.66 2.68 9.11
N GLU A 201 -43.61 2.34 9.87
CA GLU A 201 -42.94 3.23 10.81
C GLU A 201 -42.28 4.42 10.08
N ASP A 202 -41.77 4.18 8.87
CA ASP A 202 -41.12 5.20 8.05
C ASP A 202 -42.10 6.29 7.58
N ALA A 203 -43.38 5.91 7.42
CA ALA A 203 -44.44 6.83 7.01
C ALA A 203 -45.05 7.64 8.17
N SER A 204 -44.74 7.29 9.43
CA SER A 204 -45.32 7.95 10.60
C SER A 204 -44.91 9.42 10.73
N GLY A 205 -43.75 9.81 10.17
CA GLY A 205 -43.24 11.19 10.18
C GLY A 205 -43.56 12.01 8.93
N PHE A 206 -44.00 11.38 7.83
CA PHE A 206 -44.21 12.06 6.54
C PHE A 206 -45.49 11.55 5.86
N ARG A 207 -46.53 12.39 5.81
CA ARG A 207 -47.86 12.05 5.28
C ARG A 207 -47.82 11.51 3.84
N GLU A 208 -46.93 12.05 3.01
CA GLU A 208 -46.78 11.71 1.60
C GLU A 208 -46.13 10.33 1.40
N LEU A 209 -45.42 9.79 2.40
CA LEU A 209 -44.87 8.43 2.35
C LEU A 209 -45.92 7.35 2.62
N ALA A 210 -47.05 7.70 3.23
CA ALA A 210 -48.13 6.74 3.52
C ALA A 210 -48.65 6.04 2.26
N GLY A 211 -48.67 6.73 1.12
CA GLY A 211 -49.08 6.17 -0.18
C GLY A 211 -48.05 5.22 -0.82
N TYR A 212 -46.85 5.12 -0.25
CA TYR A 212 -45.73 4.31 -0.77
C TYR A 212 -45.33 3.16 0.17
N VAL A 213 -46.04 2.95 1.28
CA VAL A 213 -45.79 1.83 2.20
C VAL A 213 -45.88 0.50 1.43
N GLY A 214 -44.90 -0.38 1.63
CA GLY A 214 -44.78 -1.65 0.92
C GLY A 214 -44.17 -1.57 -0.49
N ARG A 215 -43.90 -0.36 -1.01
CA ARG A 215 -43.14 -0.15 -2.26
C ARG A 215 -41.63 -0.03 -1.96
N PRO A 216 -40.76 -0.22 -2.98
CA PRO A 216 -39.33 0.03 -2.83
C PRO A 216 -39.02 1.45 -2.37
N VAL A 217 -38.09 1.59 -1.42
CA VAL A 217 -37.64 2.89 -0.87
C VAL A 217 -37.13 3.79 -2.00
N TRP A 218 -36.40 3.22 -2.97
CA TRP A 218 -35.91 3.93 -4.15
C TRP A 218 -37.03 4.57 -4.98
N GLY A 219 -38.10 3.83 -5.23
CA GLY A 219 -39.24 4.34 -6.00
C GLY A 219 -39.91 5.53 -5.31
N ALA A 220 -40.03 5.49 -3.98
CA ALA A 220 -40.53 6.61 -3.20
C ALA A 220 -39.58 7.81 -3.19
N LEU A 221 -38.26 7.58 -3.15
CA LEU A 221 -37.26 8.65 -3.20
C LEU A 221 -37.39 9.45 -4.50
N ILE A 222 -37.49 8.77 -5.65
CA ILE A 222 -37.68 9.44 -6.95
C ILE A 222 -38.96 10.28 -6.98
N GLU A 223 -40.06 9.77 -6.44
CA GLU A 223 -41.32 10.51 -6.37
C GLU A 223 -41.21 11.75 -5.48
N ILE A 224 -40.61 11.64 -4.29
CA ILE A 224 -40.38 12.78 -3.39
C ILE A 224 -39.42 13.79 -4.00
N LEU A 225 -38.41 13.36 -4.75
CA LEU A 225 -37.54 14.25 -5.51
C LEU A 225 -38.28 14.99 -6.63
N ARG A 226 -39.26 14.36 -7.29
CA ARG A 226 -40.14 15.05 -8.26
C ARG A 226 -40.97 16.13 -7.58
N TYR A 227 -41.52 15.85 -6.38
CA TYR A 227 -42.21 16.85 -5.57
C TYR A 227 -41.27 18.01 -5.18
N LEU A 228 -40.03 17.70 -4.78
CA LEU A 228 -39.03 18.70 -4.43
C LEU A 228 -38.65 19.58 -5.63
N CYS A 229 -38.46 18.97 -6.81
CA CYS A 229 -38.22 19.70 -8.06
C CYS A 229 -39.40 20.61 -8.40
N ALA A 230 -40.63 20.09 -8.37
CA ALA A 230 -41.83 20.85 -8.65
C ALA A 230 -42.01 22.03 -7.68
N ALA A 231 -41.76 21.83 -6.39
CA ALA A 231 -41.79 22.92 -5.40
C ALA A 231 -40.66 23.94 -5.62
N GLY A 232 -39.52 23.52 -6.16
CA GLY A 232 -38.37 24.38 -6.45
C GLY A 232 -38.46 25.15 -7.77
N THR A 233 -39.28 24.70 -8.72
CA THR A 233 -39.51 25.38 -10.00
C THR A 233 -40.50 26.53 -9.89
N ILE A 234 -41.40 26.49 -8.90
CA ILE A 234 -42.41 27.53 -8.67
C ILE A 234 -41.72 28.87 -8.45
N GLN A 235 -41.81 29.77 -9.43
CA GLN A 235 -41.32 31.14 -9.33
C GLN A 235 -42.41 32.11 -8.89
N ASP A 236 -41.98 33.27 -8.39
CA ASP A 236 -42.86 34.36 -7.98
C ASP A 236 -43.92 34.73 -9.03
N LYS A 237 -43.53 34.75 -10.31
CA LYS A 237 -44.44 35.03 -11.44
C LYS A 237 -45.51 33.95 -11.65
N GLU A 238 -45.19 32.70 -11.38
CA GLU A 238 -46.13 31.58 -11.51
C GLU A 238 -47.12 31.58 -10.33
N ILE A 239 -46.65 31.97 -9.14
CA ILE A 239 -47.52 32.20 -7.97
C ILE A 239 -48.46 33.38 -8.27
N GLU A 240 -47.94 34.50 -8.78
CA GLU A 240 -48.74 35.68 -9.16
C GLU A 240 -49.77 35.34 -10.24
N SER A 241 -49.39 34.57 -11.26
CA SER A 241 -50.30 34.11 -12.31
C SER A 241 -51.35 33.13 -11.80
N TYR A 242 -50.98 32.18 -10.92
CA TYR A 242 -51.90 31.21 -10.35
C TYR A 242 -52.89 31.83 -9.36
N VAL A 243 -52.42 32.78 -8.54
CA VAL A 243 -53.27 33.58 -7.65
C VAL A 243 -54.17 34.49 -8.49
N GLY A 244 -53.62 35.16 -9.50
CA GLY A 244 -54.38 36.00 -10.44
C GLY A 244 -55.47 35.22 -11.17
N ALA A 245 -55.16 34.06 -11.77
CA ALA A 245 -56.12 33.25 -12.52
C ALA A 245 -57.29 32.72 -11.66
N ASN A 246 -57.03 32.41 -10.39
CA ASN A 246 -58.07 31.98 -9.44
C ASN A 246 -58.88 33.15 -8.85
N LEU A 247 -58.36 34.39 -8.90
CA LEU A 247 -59.05 35.60 -8.41
C LEU A 247 -59.77 36.39 -9.53
N LEU A 248 -59.28 36.32 -10.77
CA LEU A 248 -59.78 37.04 -11.96
C LEU A 248 -61.14 36.53 -12.49
N GLN A 249 -61.80 35.61 -11.79
CA GLN A 249 -63.23 35.36 -11.99
C GLN A 249 -64.12 36.50 -11.41
N SER A 250 -63.53 37.52 -10.80
CA SER A 250 -64.24 38.68 -10.25
C SER A 250 -63.71 39.99 -10.86
N GLU A 251 -64.60 40.85 -11.35
CA GLU A 251 -64.27 42.06 -12.12
C GLU A 251 -63.56 43.16 -11.30
N HIS A 252 -63.37 43.02 -9.98
CA HIS A 252 -62.74 44.02 -9.11
C HIS A 252 -61.76 43.33 -8.13
N VAL A 253 -60.51 43.12 -8.55
CA VAL A 253 -59.45 42.59 -7.68
C VAL A 253 -58.59 43.76 -7.17
N ASP A 254 -58.64 44.02 -5.87
CA ASP A 254 -57.81 45.01 -5.19
C ASP A 254 -56.34 44.55 -5.09
N LYS A 255 -55.40 45.45 -5.36
CA LYS A 255 -53.97 45.15 -5.50
C LYS A 255 -53.33 44.70 -4.17
N GLU A 256 -53.78 45.29 -3.05
CA GLU A 256 -53.26 44.94 -1.71
C GLU A 256 -53.62 43.50 -1.30
N LEU A 257 -54.81 43.02 -1.70
CA LEU A 257 -55.26 41.66 -1.43
C LEU A 257 -54.45 40.64 -2.25
N LEU A 258 -54.13 40.98 -3.49
CA LEU A 258 -53.29 40.15 -4.36
C LEU A 258 -51.88 40.00 -3.80
N ASP A 259 -51.25 41.10 -3.34
CA ASP A 259 -49.91 41.09 -2.76
C ASP A 259 -49.84 40.24 -1.46
N SER A 260 -50.86 40.34 -0.60
CA SER A 260 -50.96 39.55 0.63
C SER A 260 -51.11 38.04 0.34
N MET A 261 -51.94 37.67 -0.65
CA MET A 261 -52.11 36.28 -1.07
C MET A 261 -50.84 35.71 -1.69
N VAL A 262 -50.16 36.47 -2.55
CA VAL A 262 -48.88 36.08 -3.14
C VAL A 262 -47.84 35.82 -2.03
N LYS A 263 -47.74 36.70 -1.03
CA LYS A 263 -46.83 36.53 0.11
C LYS A 263 -47.15 35.27 0.93
N MET A 264 -48.42 35.01 1.23
CA MET A 264 -48.84 33.77 1.90
C MET A 264 -48.45 32.54 1.08
N MET A 265 -48.70 32.56 -0.23
CA MET A 265 -48.42 31.42 -1.11
C MET A 265 -46.91 31.14 -1.22
N LYS A 266 -46.08 32.19 -1.33
CA LYS A 266 -44.61 32.06 -1.24
C LYS A 266 -44.17 31.34 0.03
N SER A 267 -44.67 31.78 1.20
CA SER A 267 -44.33 31.16 2.48
C SER A 267 -44.75 29.68 2.58
N LYS A 268 -45.87 29.30 1.97
CA LYS A 268 -46.35 27.91 1.95
C LYS A 268 -45.54 27.04 0.99
N VAL A 269 -45.14 27.58 -0.17
CA VAL A 269 -44.22 26.90 -1.10
C VAL A 269 -42.87 26.64 -0.44
N GLU A 270 -42.31 27.63 0.27
CA GLU A 270 -41.06 27.47 1.03
C GLU A 270 -41.16 26.36 2.09
N ARG A 271 -42.23 26.35 2.89
CA ARG A 271 -42.48 25.28 3.89
C ARG A 271 -42.60 23.91 3.24
N LYS A 272 -43.30 23.80 2.12
CA LYS A 272 -43.45 22.54 1.38
C LYS A 272 -42.12 22.08 0.78
N ARG A 273 -41.31 23.00 0.26
CA ARG A 273 -39.96 22.72 -0.24
C ARG A 273 -39.05 22.20 0.87
N GLU A 274 -39.06 22.82 2.04
CA GLU A 274 -38.30 22.36 3.21
C GLU A 274 -38.77 20.96 3.64
N TYR A 275 -40.09 20.76 3.72
CA TYR A 275 -40.69 19.48 4.08
C TYR A 275 -40.29 18.35 3.11
N TYR A 276 -40.43 18.55 1.79
CA TYR A 276 -39.98 17.56 0.80
C TYR A 276 -38.47 17.35 0.82
N GLY A 277 -37.70 18.40 1.13
CA GLY A 277 -36.25 18.30 1.32
C GLY A 277 -35.89 17.38 2.50
N ASN A 278 -36.57 17.53 3.64
CA ASN A 278 -36.36 16.67 4.81
C ASN A 278 -36.80 15.22 4.54
N CYS A 279 -37.92 15.04 3.86
CA CYS A 279 -38.41 13.72 3.43
C CYS A 279 -37.44 13.04 2.46
N ALA A 280 -36.94 13.77 1.46
CA ALA A 280 -35.93 13.26 0.52
C ALA A 280 -34.66 12.82 1.26
N TRP A 281 -34.16 13.63 2.18
CA TRP A 281 -32.95 13.30 2.96
C TRP A 281 -33.12 12.08 3.86
N TYR A 282 -34.30 11.90 4.44
CA TYR A 282 -34.63 10.67 5.18
C TYR A 282 -34.54 9.43 4.28
N LEU A 283 -35.10 9.50 3.07
CA LEU A 283 -35.04 8.40 2.10
C LEU A 283 -33.63 8.20 1.48
N ILE A 284 -32.86 9.28 1.29
CA ILE A 284 -31.46 9.20 0.86
C ILE A 284 -30.65 8.44 1.91
N ALA A 285 -30.79 8.78 3.19
CA ALA A 285 -30.06 8.09 4.26
C ALA A 285 -30.36 6.58 4.30
N LYS A 286 -31.61 6.18 4.01
CA LYS A 286 -31.97 4.76 3.89
C LYS A 286 -31.39 4.09 2.63
N CYS A 287 -31.56 4.70 1.45
CA CYS A 287 -31.06 4.14 0.20
C CYS A 287 -29.53 4.00 0.20
N TYR A 288 -28.82 4.98 0.76
CA TYR A 288 -27.36 5.05 0.77
C TYR A 288 -26.77 4.47 2.07
N SER A 289 -27.29 3.32 2.52
CA SER A 289 -26.87 2.67 3.77
C SER A 289 -25.76 1.63 3.60
N LYS A 290 -25.33 1.39 2.35
CA LYS A 290 -24.38 0.32 1.98
C LYS A 290 -23.27 0.84 1.10
N ILE A 291 -22.08 0.30 1.34
CA ILE A 291 -20.85 0.63 0.63
C ILE A 291 -20.40 -0.60 -0.14
N TYR A 292 -20.17 -0.46 -1.45
CA TYR A 292 -19.81 -1.55 -2.34
C TYR A 292 -18.34 -1.46 -2.78
N TYR A 293 -17.68 -2.61 -2.90
CA TYR A 293 -16.28 -2.74 -3.29
C TYR A 293 -16.04 -4.11 -3.93
N SER A 294 -14.93 -4.30 -4.64
CA SER A 294 -14.58 -5.59 -5.25
C SER A 294 -13.43 -6.28 -4.52
N ARG A 295 -13.64 -7.57 -4.20
CA ARG A 295 -12.64 -8.46 -3.59
C ARG A 295 -12.90 -9.90 -4.00
N LEU A 296 -11.82 -10.65 -4.19
CA LEU A 296 -11.84 -12.07 -4.57
C LEU A 296 -12.68 -12.32 -5.84
N GLY A 297 -12.66 -11.38 -6.79
CA GLY A 297 -13.38 -11.47 -8.07
C GLY A 297 -14.89 -11.24 -8.00
N ASP A 298 -15.45 -10.84 -6.86
CA ASP A 298 -16.89 -10.54 -6.71
C ASP A 298 -17.13 -9.16 -6.08
N VAL A 299 -18.36 -8.66 -6.21
CA VAL A 299 -18.84 -7.46 -5.51
C VAL A 299 -19.20 -7.85 -4.08
N LYS A 300 -18.63 -7.13 -3.12
CA LYS A 300 -18.99 -7.22 -1.70
C LYS A 300 -19.56 -5.89 -1.24
N TYR A 301 -20.28 -5.93 -0.13
CA TYR A 301 -20.79 -4.71 0.50
C TYR A 301 -20.63 -4.72 2.01
N VAL A 302 -20.56 -3.52 2.59
CA VAL A 302 -20.67 -3.26 4.02
C VAL A 302 -21.97 -2.49 4.26
N SER A 303 -22.82 -2.99 5.16
CA SER A 303 -24.05 -2.32 5.58
C SER A 303 -23.86 -1.55 6.89
N GLY A 304 -24.73 -0.56 7.12
CA GLY A 304 -24.80 0.22 8.36
C GLY A 304 -24.26 1.64 8.23
N LEU A 305 -24.11 2.14 6.99
CA LEU A 305 -23.79 3.55 6.78
C LEU A 305 -24.99 4.42 7.11
N VAL A 306 -24.74 5.53 7.81
CA VAL A 306 -25.76 6.54 8.09
C VAL A 306 -25.29 7.86 7.48
N VAL A 307 -25.87 8.21 6.33
CA VAL A 307 -25.56 9.48 5.66
C VAL A 307 -26.41 10.58 6.28
N GLU A 308 -25.78 11.70 6.62
CA GLU A 308 -26.44 12.86 7.20
C GLU A 308 -26.33 14.09 6.29
N ARG A 309 -27.39 14.91 6.24
CA ARG A 309 -27.47 16.09 5.38
C ARG A 309 -26.38 17.14 5.63
N ASP A 310 -25.92 17.26 6.88
CA ASP A 310 -25.01 18.32 7.32
C ASP A 310 -23.59 17.83 7.65
N LYS A 311 -23.27 16.54 7.43
CA LYS A 311 -21.94 15.95 7.68
C LYS A 311 -21.31 15.40 6.40
N PRO A 312 -20.00 15.55 6.18
CA PRO A 312 -19.35 15.03 4.98
C PRO A 312 -19.43 13.49 4.91
N VAL A 313 -19.72 12.94 3.72
CA VAL A 313 -19.88 11.47 3.55
C VAL A 313 -18.55 10.72 3.72
N ALA A 314 -17.45 11.25 3.20
CA ALA A 314 -16.19 10.52 3.10
C ALA A 314 -15.61 10.05 4.45
N PRO A 315 -15.55 10.87 5.52
CA PRO A 315 -15.12 10.41 6.84
C PRO A 315 -16.03 9.32 7.43
N ILE A 316 -17.35 9.42 7.23
CA ILE A 316 -18.31 8.43 7.73
C ILE A 316 -18.09 7.08 7.03
N VAL A 317 -17.83 7.11 5.72
CA VAL A 317 -17.47 5.94 4.93
C VAL A 317 -16.15 5.34 5.40
N GLU A 318 -15.13 6.16 5.64
CA GLU A 318 -13.84 5.72 6.17
C GLU A 318 -13.97 5.05 7.54
N ASP A 319 -14.67 5.67 8.48
CA ASP A 319 -14.88 5.13 9.84
C ASP A 319 -15.57 3.76 9.79
N LEU A 320 -16.58 3.61 8.93
CA LEU A 320 -17.28 2.34 8.76
C LEU A 320 -16.35 1.27 8.16
N LEU A 321 -15.59 1.59 7.12
CA LEU A 321 -14.65 0.65 6.49
C LEU A 321 -13.51 0.26 7.43
N ARG A 322 -13.04 1.19 8.26
CA ARG A 322 -12.05 0.96 9.33
C ARG A 322 -12.59 0.02 10.40
N SER A 323 -13.84 0.22 10.86
CA SER A 323 -14.50 -0.68 11.81
C SER A 323 -14.65 -2.12 11.31
N ARG A 324 -14.64 -2.32 9.98
CA ARG A 324 -14.70 -3.63 9.32
C ARG A 324 -13.32 -4.21 8.97
N GLY A 325 -12.23 -3.50 9.28
CA GLY A 325 -10.87 -3.92 8.99
C GLY A 325 -10.47 -3.86 7.51
N LEU A 326 -11.24 -3.14 6.67
CA LEU A 326 -10.89 -2.93 5.26
C LEU A 326 -9.85 -1.81 5.09
N ILE A 327 -9.89 -0.82 5.98
CA ILE A 327 -8.89 0.24 6.13
C ILE A 327 -8.20 0.01 7.48
N PRO A 328 -6.87 -0.14 7.51
CA PRO A 328 -6.15 -0.33 8.76
C PRO A 328 -6.00 1.00 9.51
N ASP A 329 -5.94 0.94 10.85
CA ASP A 329 -5.70 2.13 11.67
C ASP A 329 -4.30 2.71 11.48
N ARG A 330 -3.33 1.83 11.26
CA ARG A 330 -1.95 2.12 10.91
C ARG A 330 -1.49 1.12 9.86
N PHE A 331 -0.70 1.59 8.91
CA PHE A 331 -0.10 0.75 7.89
C PHE A 331 1.42 0.91 8.00
N THR A 332 2.10 -0.17 8.39
CA THR A 332 3.52 -0.19 8.76
C THR A 332 4.33 -1.05 7.79
N GLY A 333 5.65 -1.03 7.92
CA GLY A 333 6.54 -1.90 7.15
C GLY A 333 6.20 -3.39 7.28
N ASP A 334 5.81 -3.85 8.47
CA ASP A 334 5.43 -5.26 8.70
C ASP A 334 4.16 -5.65 7.94
N ASP A 335 3.18 -4.74 7.84
CA ASP A 335 1.96 -4.95 7.04
C ASP A 335 2.31 -5.12 5.56
N LEU A 336 3.24 -4.30 5.06
CA LEU A 336 3.75 -4.39 3.69
C LEU A 336 4.46 -5.73 3.44
N LEU A 337 5.33 -6.18 4.35
CA LEU A 337 5.98 -7.49 4.25
C LEU A 337 4.98 -8.65 4.31
N SER A 338 3.93 -8.52 5.13
CA SER A 338 2.86 -9.53 5.20
C SER A 338 2.14 -9.67 3.85
N ILE A 339 1.93 -8.57 3.12
CA ILE A 339 1.31 -8.59 1.79
C ILE A 339 2.20 -9.33 0.79
N VAL A 340 3.51 -9.05 0.82
CA VAL A 340 4.50 -9.72 -0.04
C VAL A 340 4.51 -11.23 0.22
N ARG A 341 4.57 -11.65 1.49
CA ARG A 341 4.59 -13.07 1.88
C ARG A 341 3.27 -13.78 1.54
N ASN A 342 2.15 -13.22 1.97
CA ASN A 342 0.85 -13.89 1.94
C ASN A 342 0.17 -13.86 0.57
N TYR A 343 0.38 -12.78 -0.21
CA TYR A 343 -0.35 -12.59 -1.48
C TYR A 343 0.53 -12.69 -2.72
N LEU A 344 1.79 -12.28 -2.65
CA LEU A 344 2.73 -12.46 -3.77
C LEU A 344 3.48 -13.79 -3.71
N GLY A 345 3.44 -14.49 -2.56
CA GLY A 345 4.12 -15.78 -2.37
C GLY A 345 5.65 -15.67 -2.42
N LYS A 346 6.18 -14.46 -2.18
CA LYS A 346 7.61 -14.17 -2.22
C LYS A 346 8.18 -14.13 -0.83
N ASP A 347 9.43 -14.54 -0.69
CA ASP A 347 10.18 -14.41 0.55
C ASP A 347 10.98 -13.09 0.52
N PRO A 348 10.59 -12.06 1.31
CA PRO A 348 11.22 -10.74 1.27
C PRO A 348 12.70 -10.76 1.71
N GLU A 349 13.14 -11.82 2.39
CA GLU A 349 14.54 -11.99 2.82
C GLU A 349 15.42 -12.60 1.70
N LYS A 350 14.80 -13.20 0.68
CA LYS A 350 15.50 -13.88 -0.43
C LYS A 350 15.31 -13.20 -1.77
N GLU A 351 14.20 -12.49 -1.95
CA GLU A 351 13.83 -11.87 -3.22
C GLU A 351 13.70 -10.34 -3.09
N PRO A 352 14.24 -9.56 -4.05
CA PRO A 352 14.01 -8.12 -4.13
C PRO A 352 12.53 -7.76 -4.25
N ILE A 353 12.12 -6.71 -3.54
CA ILE A 353 10.77 -6.14 -3.58
C ILE A 353 10.79 -4.89 -4.46
N SER A 354 10.17 -4.95 -5.63
CA SER A 354 9.93 -3.76 -6.45
C SER A 354 8.78 -2.95 -5.85
N VAL A 355 9.09 -1.74 -5.36
CA VAL A 355 8.14 -0.87 -4.67
C VAL A 355 7.00 -0.44 -5.61
N GLY A 356 7.32 -0.07 -6.85
CA GLY A 356 6.30 0.31 -7.85
C GLY A 356 5.38 -0.83 -8.25
N ALA A 357 5.92 -2.05 -8.43
CA ALA A 357 5.12 -3.23 -8.74
C ALA A 357 4.21 -3.62 -7.56
N LEU A 358 4.73 -3.52 -6.33
CA LEU A 358 3.96 -3.77 -5.12
C LEU A 358 2.82 -2.77 -4.96
N TRP A 359 3.07 -1.48 -5.17
CA TRP A 359 2.02 -0.47 -5.14
C TRP A 359 0.94 -0.73 -6.20
N SER A 360 1.35 -1.03 -7.43
CA SER A 360 0.41 -1.41 -8.50
C SER A 360 -0.43 -2.62 -8.10
N PHE A 361 0.17 -3.64 -7.48
CA PHE A 361 -0.56 -4.80 -6.99
C PHE A 361 -1.59 -4.42 -5.91
N ILE A 362 -1.17 -3.65 -4.89
CA ILE A 362 -2.08 -3.18 -3.84
C ILE A 362 -3.25 -2.42 -4.44
N LYS A 363 -2.98 -1.51 -5.39
CA LYS A 363 -4.00 -0.69 -6.05
C LYS A 363 -4.94 -1.50 -6.95
N THR A 364 -4.44 -2.50 -7.68
CA THR A 364 -5.18 -3.11 -8.81
C THR A 364 -5.56 -4.58 -8.61
N THR A 365 -5.36 -5.13 -7.41
CA THR A 365 -5.72 -6.54 -7.15
C THR A 365 -7.20 -6.72 -6.86
N ASP A 366 -7.83 -7.67 -7.57
CA ASP A 366 -9.16 -8.19 -7.27
C ASP A 366 -9.12 -9.63 -6.74
N ARG A 367 -7.94 -10.27 -6.69
CA ARG A 367 -7.76 -11.68 -6.32
C ARG A 367 -7.39 -11.89 -4.85
N ALA A 368 -7.01 -10.83 -4.16
CA ALA A 368 -6.52 -10.87 -2.79
C ALA A 368 -7.32 -9.92 -1.89
N SER A 369 -7.37 -10.22 -0.60
CA SER A 369 -8.02 -9.38 0.40
C SER A 369 -7.02 -8.36 0.98
N VAL A 370 -6.47 -7.52 0.10
CA VAL A 370 -5.52 -6.46 0.50
C VAL A 370 -6.28 -5.28 1.12
N PRO A 371 -5.73 -4.60 2.13
CA PRO A 371 -6.34 -3.39 2.68
C PRO A 371 -6.44 -2.24 1.66
N ILE A 372 -7.32 -1.28 1.95
CA ILE A 372 -7.42 0.00 1.24
C ILE A 372 -6.53 1.00 1.99
N VAL A 373 -5.51 1.52 1.33
CA VAL A 373 -4.52 2.46 1.89
C VAL A 373 -4.24 3.58 0.89
N SER A 374 -3.90 4.78 1.38
CA SER A 374 -3.44 5.88 0.52
C SER A 374 -2.00 5.66 0.06
N TYR A 375 -1.59 6.36 -1.00
CA TYR A 375 -0.19 6.29 -1.45
C TYR A 375 0.75 6.83 -0.37
N ASP A 376 0.37 7.90 0.32
CA ASP A 376 1.15 8.47 1.43
C ASP A 376 1.37 7.45 2.56
N GLN A 377 0.33 6.70 2.95
CA GLN A 377 0.45 5.64 3.95
C GLN A 377 1.37 4.51 3.47
N PHE A 378 1.28 4.15 2.20
CA PHE A 378 2.18 3.17 1.58
C PHE A 378 3.64 3.65 1.58
N GLU A 379 3.89 4.89 1.19
CA GLU A 379 5.22 5.50 1.20
C GLU A 379 5.79 5.51 2.61
N MET A 380 5.01 5.91 3.62
CA MET A 380 5.43 5.85 5.02
C MET A 380 5.83 4.43 5.46
N ALA A 381 5.08 3.41 5.07
CA ALA A 381 5.43 2.01 5.37
C ALA A 381 6.73 1.57 4.67
N VAL A 382 7.01 2.06 3.46
CA VAL A 382 8.30 1.85 2.78
C VAL A 382 9.42 2.57 3.52
N GLU A 383 9.21 3.81 3.96
CA GLU A 383 10.19 4.57 4.75
C GLU A 383 10.50 3.84 6.07
N ASP A 384 9.50 3.25 6.73
CA ASP A 384 9.69 2.47 7.96
C ASP A 384 10.61 1.27 7.73
N LEU A 385 10.45 0.56 6.60
CA LEU A 385 11.36 -0.52 6.22
C LEU A 385 12.78 -0.03 5.96
N VAL A 386 12.95 1.15 5.37
CA VAL A 386 14.26 1.76 5.18
C VAL A 386 14.89 2.16 6.52
N ARG A 387 14.11 2.77 7.42
CA ARG A 387 14.56 3.16 8.78
C ARG A 387 15.01 1.96 9.62
N SER A 388 14.41 0.77 9.43
CA SER A 388 14.85 -0.45 10.12
C SER A 388 16.30 -0.83 9.81
N GLY A 389 16.81 -0.41 8.65
CA GLY A 389 18.13 -0.78 8.12
C GLY A 389 18.25 -2.24 7.68
N ASP A 390 17.17 -3.03 7.74
CA ASP A 390 17.15 -4.44 7.30
C ASP A 390 17.03 -4.57 5.77
N TYR A 391 16.57 -3.51 5.11
CA TYR A 391 16.47 -3.45 3.67
C TYR A 391 17.38 -2.37 3.11
N ALA A 392 18.25 -2.75 2.20
CA ALA A 392 18.97 -1.84 1.32
C ALA A 392 18.04 -1.34 0.20
N VAL A 393 18.29 -0.12 -0.26
CA VAL A 393 17.51 0.48 -1.35
C VAL A 393 18.37 0.54 -2.61
N ARG A 394 17.88 -0.05 -3.70
CA ARG A 394 18.49 0.05 -5.02
C ARG A 394 17.64 0.97 -5.90
N ILE A 395 18.24 2.02 -6.44
CA ILE A 395 17.57 3.01 -7.31
C ILE A 395 18.37 3.11 -8.60
N LYS A 396 17.78 2.70 -9.74
CA LYS A 396 18.44 2.74 -11.07
C LYS A 396 19.86 2.17 -11.07
N GLY A 397 20.10 1.08 -10.32
CA GLY A 397 21.40 0.41 -10.20
C GLY A 397 22.34 0.94 -9.11
N VAL A 398 22.04 2.10 -8.51
CA VAL A 398 22.77 2.62 -7.35
C VAL A 398 22.26 1.94 -6.09
N LEU A 399 23.15 1.31 -5.34
CA LEU A 399 22.84 0.63 -4.08
C LEU A 399 23.15 1.55 -2.91
N VAL A 400 22.15 1.83 -2.09
CA VAL A 400 22.27 2.63 -0.86
C VAL A 400 21.88 1.73 0.31
N TRP A 401 22.85 1.53 1.20
CA TRP A 401 22.64 0.82 2.45
C TRP A 401 23.59 1.41 3.50
N LYS A 402 23.10 1.54 4.74
CA LYS A 402 23.80 1.99 5.95
C LYS A 402 24.66 3.28 5.83
N PRO A 403 24.36 4.34 6.60
CA PRO A 403 25.10 5.60 6.53
C PRO A 403 26.52 5.47 7.11
N VAL A 404 27.43 6.33 6.65
CA VAL A 404 28.79 6.50 7.22
C VAL A 404 28.95 7.94 7.65
N PHE A 405 29.19 8.15 8.94
CA PHE A 405 29.30 9.47 9.55
C PHE A 405 30.71 10.05 9.43
N ALA A 406 30.86 11.38 9.52
CA ALA A 406 32.15 12.03 9.37
C ALA A 406 33.06 11.84 10.59
N SER A 407 32.47 11.57 11.77
CA SER A 407 33.19 11.35 13.02
C SER A 407 32.45 10.43 13.97
N ARG A 408 33.15 9.94 15.00
CA ARG A 408 32.56 9.13 16.08
C ARG A 408 31.43 9.87 16.81
N SER A 409 31.66 11.12 17.19
CA SER A 409 30.67 11.91 17.94
C SER A 409 29.38 12.09 17.16
N GLU A 410 29.49 12.29 15.84
CA GLU A 410 28.34 12.37 14.95
C GLU A 410 27.61 11.02 14.83
N ALA A 411 28.36 9.91 14.72
CA ALA A 411 27.77 8.58 14.69
C ALA A 411 26.99 8.27 15.97
N GLU A 412 27.56 8.55 17.14
CA GLU A 412 26.90 8.30 18.43
C GLU A 412 25.62 9.15 18.59
N ALA A 413 25.66 10.43 18.18
CA ALA A 413 24.53 11.35 18.32
C ALA A 413 23.40 11.14 17.29
N SER A 414 23.70 10.58 16.12
CA SER A 414 22.74 10.48 15.01
C SER A 414 21.92 9.19 15.03
N ASP A 415 20.68 9.28 14.55
CA ASP A 415 19.84 8.11 14.26
C ASP A 415 20.23 7.52 12.89
N GLU A 416 20.68 6.27 12.87
CA GLU A 416 21.11 5.60 11.63
C GLU A 416 19.94 5.42 10.64
N GLY A 417 18.73 5.18 11.13
CA GLY A 417 17.55 4.95 10.32
C GLY A 417 17.12 6.22 9.59
N GLU A 418 17.07 7.34 10.31
CA GLU A 418 16.77 8.65 9.69
C GLU A 418 17.87 9.11 8.75
N ALA A 419 19.15 8.95 9.13
CA ALA A 419 20.26 9.29 8.25
C ALA A 419 20.26 8.44 6.96
N MET A 420 19.88 7.16 7.04
CA MET A 420 19.68 6.31 5.87
C MET A 420 18.54 6.81 4.98
N LEU A 421 17.40 7.15 5.58
CA LEU A 421 16.24 7.65 4.85
C LEU A 421 16.54 8.98 4.14
N GLU A 422 17.20 9.91 4.82
CA GLU A 422 17.63 11.19 4.22
C GLU A 422 18.59 10.98 3.06
N ALA A 423 19.55 10.04 3.19
CA ALA A 423 20.44 9.69 2.10
C ALA A 423 19.66 9.16 0.89
N VAL A 424 18.72 8.24 1.11
CA VAL A 424 17.87 7.67 0.04
C VAL A 424 17.02 8.77 -0.64
N LYS A 425 16.36 9.65 0.12
CA LYS A 425 15.62 10.81 -0.43
C LYS A 425 16.53 11.76 -1.21
N GLY A 426 17.75 11.97 -0.74
CA GLY A 426 18.79 12.71 -1.44
C GLY A 426 19.18 12.06 -2.78
N TYR A 427 19.24 10.73 -2.86
CA TYR A 427 19.49 10.02 -4.11
C TYR A 427 18.29 10.05 -5.07
N LEU A 428 17.07 9.85 -4.56
CA LEU A 428 15.84 9.96 -5.36
C LEU A 428 15.74 11.33 -6.04
N SER A 429 15.94 12.42 -5.27
CA SER A 429 15.91 13.78 -5.81
C SER A 429 17.02 14.04 -6.84
N LYS A 430 18.28 13.63 -6.57
CA LYS A 430 19.40 13.76 -7.52
C LYS A 430 19.16 13.02 -8.84
N LEU A 431 18.50 11.87 -8.80
CA LEU A 431 18.26 11.02 -9.96
C LEU A 431 16.92 11.29 -10.66
N GLY A 432 16.14 12.27 -10.17
CA GLY A 432 14.78 12.54 -10.62
C GLY A 432 13.90 11.28 -10.59
N ALA A 433 14.09 10.44 -9.58
CA ALA A 433 13.40 9.16 -9.42
C ALA A 433 12.35 9.26 -8.30
N THR A 434 11.38 8.36 -8.33
CA THR A 434 10.35 8.22 -7.29
C THR A 434 10.54 6.91 -6.54
N TRP A 435 9.83 6.73 -5.41
CA TRP A 435 9.81 5.44 -4.74
C TRP A 435 9.33 4.29 -5.64
N GLY A 436 8.52 4.57 -6.66
CA GLY A 436 8.12 3.57 -7.65
C GLY A 436 9.29 2.95 -8.43
N ASP A 437 10.42 3.66 -8.55
CA ASP A 437 11.64 3.21 -9.23
C ASP A 437 12.60 2.45 -8.30
N ALA A 438 12.26 2.33 -7.02
CA ALA A 438 13.11 1.71 -6.01
C ALA A 438 12.84 0.19 -5.86
N GLU A 439 13.90 -0.54 -5.56
CA GLU A 439 13.85 -1.92 -5.11
C GLU A 439 14.38 -2.01 -3.67
N LEU A 440 13.61 -2.66 -2.79
CA LEU A 440 14.08 -3.02 -1.46
C LEU A 440 14.71 -4.41 -1.53
N VAL A 441 15.94 -4.54 -1.06
CA VAL A 441 16.68 -5.79 -1.06
C VAL A 441 17.17 -6.08 0.35
N TYR A 442 16.92 -7.28 0.84
CA TYR A 442 17.37 -7.67 2.18
C TYR A 442 18.89 -7.54 2.30
N TRP A 443 19.34 -6.94 3.40
CA TRP A 443 20.73 -6.50 3.57
C TRP A 443 21.77 -7.60 3.39
N GLU A 444 21.47 -8.83 3.82
CA GLU A 444 22.41 -9.97 3.73
C GLU A 444 22.79 -10.30 2.28
N LEU A 445 21.85 -10.12 1.34
CA LEU A 445 22.04 -10.42 -0.08
C LEU A 445 22.96 -9.42 -0.78
N VAL A 446 23.07 -8.20 -0.24
CA VAL A 446 23.83 -7.11 -0.85
C VAL A 446 25.07 -6.72 -0.05
N PHE A 447 25.26 -7.29 1.14
CA PHE A 447 26.33 -6.92 2.06
C PHE A 447 27.71 -6.94 1.40
N ASP A 448 28.05 -8.03 0.70
CA ASP A 448 29.39 -8.23 0.16
C ASP A 448 29.69 -7.27 -1.01
N GLU A 449 28.70 -7.04 -1.88
CA GLU A 449 28.78 -6.05 -2.97
C GLU A 449 28.92 -4.62 -2.41
N TRP A 450 28.09 -4.30 -1.42
CA TRP A 450 28.09 -3.00 -0.78
C TRP A 450 29.41 -2.72 -0.08
N LEU A 451 29.93 -3.66 0.73
CA LEU A 451 31.14 -3.46 1.52
C LEU A 451 32.34 -3.24 0.59
N LYS A 452 32.43 -4.01 -0.49
CA LYS A 452 33.48 -3.84 -1.50
C LYS A 452 33.46 -2.44 -2.10
N ARG A 453 32.29 -1.96 -2.55
CA ARG A 453 32.13 -0.61 -3.11
C ARG A 453 32.44 0.48 -2.08
N LEU A 454 31.98 0.30 -0.85
CA LEU A 454 32.26 1.24 0.22
C LEU A 454 33.76 1.37 0.45
N LEU A 455 34.47 0.26 0.59
CA LEU A 455 35.92 0.22 0.81
C LEU A 455 36.73 0.82 -0.35
N GLU A 456 36.25 0.68 -1.59
CA GLU A 456 36.83 1.32 -2.78
C GLU A 456 36.61 2.84 -2.79
N SER A 457 35.51 3.32 -2.20
CA SER A 457 35.14 4.74 -2.14
C SER A 457 35.73 5.52 -0.96
N VAL A 458 36.35 4.84 0.01
CA VAL A 458 36.95 5.50 1.19
C VAL A 458 38.12 6.41 0.75
N PRO A 459 38.10 7.70 1.14
CA PRO A 459 39.21 8.62 0.87
C PRO A 459 40.54 8.12 1.46
N ARG A 460 41.66 8.31 0.74
CA ARG A 460 42.99 7.80 1.14
C ARG A 460 43.47 8.34 2.50
N ASP A 461 43.06 9.56 2.83
CA ASP A 461 43.33 10.27 4.08
C ASP A 461 42.48 9.80 5.25
N LYS A 462 41.55 8.84 5.05
CA LYS A 462 40.61 8.39 6.09
C LYS A 462 40.65 6.87 6.29
N LYS A 463 40.24 6.43 7.47
CA LYS A 463 39.96 5.03 7.80
C LYS A 463 38.48 4.88 8.12
N LEU A 464 37.91 3.75 7.71
CA LEU A 464 36.53 3.40 8.01
C LEU A 464 36.52 2.56 9.29
N MET A 465 35.97 3.12 10.35
CA MET A 465 35.86 2.47 11.65
C MET A 465 34.41 2.10 11.91
N VAL A 466 34.20 1.03 12.68
CA VAL A 466 32.91 0.66 13.25
C VAL A 466 32.99 0.71 14.78
N VAL A 467 32.00 1.33 15.42
CA VAL A 467 31.75 1.16 16.86
C VAL A 467 30.80 -0.01 17.02
N ASP A 468 31.30 -1.13 17.55
CA ASP A 468 30.46 -2.29 17.88
C ASP A 468 29.52 -1.99 19.06
N ARG A 469 28.50 -2.83 19.29
CA ARG A 469 27.57 -2.75 20.45
C ARG A 469 28.28 -2.71 21.80
N SER A 470 29.49 -3.26 21.89
CA SER A 470 30.35 -3.22 23.07
C SER A 470 31.03 -1.86 23.31
N GLY A 471 30.92 -0.92 22.35
CA GLY A 471 31.63 0.36 22.37
C GLY A 471 33.08 0.27 21.86
N SER A 472 33.50 -0.91 21.37
CA SER A 472 34.86 -1.12 20.84
C SER A 472 34.97 -0.56 19.42
N GLU A 473 36.04 0.18 19.16
CA GLU A 473 36.37 0.67 17.83
C GLU A 473 37.19 -0.38 17.07
N LEU A 474 36.68 -0.82 15.92
CA LEU A 474 37.34 -1.77 15.05
C LEU A 474 37.48 -1.16 13.66
N ASP A 475 38.65 -1.33 13.03
CA ASP A 475 38.77 -1.08 11.60
C ASP A 475 37.98 -2.17 10.88
N VAL A 476 37.09 -1.78 9.96
CA VAL A 476 36.23 -2.71 9.22
C VAL A 476 37.05 -3.77 8.47
N ARG A 477 38.30 -3.46 8.08
CA ARG A 477 39.22 -4.38 7.40
C ARG A 477 39.86 -5.41 8.32
N ASP A 478 39.92 -5.14 9.62
CA ASP A 478 40.59 -5.99 10.61
C ASP A 478 39.64 -6.95 11.33
N ILE A 479 38.33 -6.88 11.04
CA ILE A 479 37.32 -7.77 11.62
C ILE A 479 37.49 -9.18 11.07
N ARG A 480 37.90 -10.12 11.93
CA ARG A 480 38.22 -11.51 11.55
C ARG A 480 37.03 -12.47 11.60
N PHE A 481 36.00 -12.17 12.40
CA PHE A 481 34.84 -13.02 12.64
C PHE A 481 33.56 -12.21 12.56
N GLU A 482 32.50 -12.81 12.02
CA GLU A 482 31.14 -12.23 11.95
C GLU A 482 31.04 -10.79 11.42
N VAL A 483 31.86 -10.42 10.42
CA VAL A 483 31.89 -9.08 9.81
C VAL A 483 30.49 -8.54 9.49
N LYS A 484 29.61 -9.40 8.97
CA LYS A 484 28.21 -9.07 8.65
C LYS A 484 27.44 -8.57 9.87
N SER A 485 27.48 -9.31 10.99
CA SER A 485 26.74 -8.95 12.20
C SER A 485 27.32 -7.68 12.84
N THR A 486 28.65 -7.61 12.97
CA THR A 486 29.34 -6.46 13.59
C THR A 486 29.06 -5.15 12.83
N VAL A 487 29.14 -5.19 11.49
CA VAL A 487 28.86 -4.01 10.66
C VAL A 487 27.37 -3.70 10.64
N LYS A 488 26.47 -4.70 10.62
CA LYS A 488 25.02 -4.46 10.70
C LYS A 488 24.64 -3.77 12.02
N SER A 489 25.18 -4.23 13.14
CA SER A 489 24.80 -3.72 14.47
C SER A 489 25.56 -2.48 14.95
N GLY A 490 26.77 -2.24 14.43
CA GLY A 490 27.64 -1.16 14.86
C GLY A 490 27.59 0.08 13.96
N LYS A 491 27.95 1.26 14.46
CA LYS A 491 27.89 2.51 13.67
C LYS A 491 29.17 2.79 12.92
N LEU A 492 29.07 3.20 11.66
CA LEU A 492 30.22 3.45 10.77
C LEU A 492 30.62 4.92 10.74
N PHE A 493 31.90 5.21 10.84
CA PHE A 493 32.40 6.57 10.78
C PHE A 493 33.81 6.65 10.21
N TYR A 494 34.18 7.83 9.72
CA TYR A 494 35.52 8.13 9.28
C TYR A 494 36.42 8.60 10.42
N VAL A 495 37.69 8.19 10.37
CA VAL A 495 38.77 8.74 11.19
C VAL A 495 39.88 9.24 10.28
N GLU A 496 40.34 10.47 10.47
CA GLU A 496 41.47 11.03 9.73
C GLU A 496 42.77 10.28 10.04
N ARG A 497 43.50 9.92 9.00
CA ARG A 497 44.85 9.38 9.10
C ARG A 497 45.80 10.54 9.39
N LYS A 498 46.51 10.48 10.53
CA LYS A 498 47.57 11.45 10.85
C LYS A 498 48.73 11.44 9.85
N HIS A 499 48.98 10.28 9.22
CA HIS A 499 49.97 10.09 8.15
C HIS A 499 49.41 9.07 7.14
N ILE A 500 49.58 9.31 5.83
CA ILE A 500 49.22 8.34 4.79
C ILE A 500 50.40 7.38 4.66
N VAL A 501 50.24 6.17 5.17
CA VAL A 501 51.23 5.10 5.10
C VAL A 501 50.74 4.08 4.07
N ASP A 502 51.53 3.86 3.02
CA ASP A 502 51.31 2.85 2.00
C ASP A 502 52.29 1.69 2.24
N VAL A 503 51.75 0.56 2.72
CA VAL A 503 52.48 -0.69 2.87
C VAL A 503 52.09 -1.64 1.74
N ASP A 504 53.04 -2.01 0.90
CA ASP A 504 52.86 -3.02 -0.15
C ASP A 504 53.87 -4.15 0.03
N LEU A 505 53.42 -5.40 -0.14
CA LEU A 505 54.26 -6.58 -0.03
C LEU A 505 54.21 -7.33 -1.35
N VAL A 506 55.30 -7.20 -2.11
CA VAL A 506 55.50 -7.93 -3.36
C VAL A 506 56.13 -9.27 -3.01
N ALA A 507 55.30 -10.28 -2.80
CA ALA A 507 55.70 -11.67 -2.59
C ALA A 507 55.38 -12.54 -3.83
N PRO A 508 56.07 -13.68 -4.03
CA PRO A 508 55.70 -14.65 -5.05
C PRO A 508 54.24 -15.08 -4.91
N SER A 509 53.56 -15.34 -6.03
CA SER A 509 52.14 -15.74 -6.07
C SER A 509 51.86 -17.07 -5.36
N GLU A 510 52.89 -17.89 -5.12
CA GLU A 510 52.80 -19.16 -4.41
C GLU A 510 53.98 -19.33 -3.43
N LEU A 511 53.68 -19.47 -2.13
CA LEU A 511 54.67 -19.84 -1.10
C LEU A 511 54.49 -21.33 -0.77
N LYS A 512 55.58 -22.09 -0.68
CA LYS A 512 55.56 -23.50 -0.25
C LYS A 512 56.13 -23.67 1.15
N GLU A 513 55.59 -24.66 1.84
CA GLU A 513 56.08 -25.08 3.16
C GLU A 513 57.57 -25.49 3.10
N GLY A 514 58.36 -24.97 4.04
CA GLY A 514 59.78 -25.30 4.23
C GLY A 514 60.75 -24.54 3.31
N GLU A 515 60.26 -23.88 2.26
CA GLU A 515 61.06 -23.06 1.34
C GLU A 515 61.18 -21.61 1.83
N GLU A 516 62.32 -20.99 1.52
CA GLU A 516 62.63 -19.60 1.86
C GLU A 516 62.46 -18.73 0.61
N TYR A 517 61.68 -17.66 0.72
CA TYR A 517 61.37 -16.76 -0.39
C TYR A 517 61.82 -15.34 -0.08
N GLU A 518 62.38 -14.65 -1.07
CA GLU A 518 62.57 -13.20 -1.00
C GLU A 518 61.27 -12.48 -1.39
N ALA A 519 60.73 -11.68 -0.48
CA ALA A 519 59.65 -10.74 -0.75
C ALA A 519 60.16 -9.30 -0.59
N THR A 520 59.58 -8.37 -1.35
CA THR A 520 59.93 -6.95 -1.25
C THR A 520 58.82 -6.21 -0.52
N LEU A 521 59.14 -5.68 0.66
CA LEU A 521 58.26 -4.82 1.43
C LEU A 521 58.54 -3.37 1.05
N ARG A 522 57.51 -2.66 0.60
CA ARG A 522 57.53 -1.23 0.30
C ARG A 522 56.70 -0.51 1.33
N VAL A 523 57.29 0.46 2.01
CA VAL A 523 56.63 1.32 2.99
C VAL A 523 56.88 2.76 2.59
N ALA A 524 55.87 3.43 2.03
CA ALA A 524 55.90 4.86 1.79
C ALA A 524 55.08 5.57 2.86
N VAL A 525 55.55 6.72 3.33
CA VAL A 525 54.81 7.57 4.27
C VAL A 525 54.78 8.98 3.70
N GLU A 526 53.61 9.46 3.31
CA GLU A 526 53.47 10.81 2.76
C GLU A 526 53.72 11.86 3.87
N ASN A 527 54.45 12.93 3.51
CA ASN A 527 54.77 14.06 4.39
C ASN A 527 55.48 13.69 5.71
N PHE A 528 56.19 12.56 5.75
CA PHE A 528 57.00 12.14 6.88
C PHE A 528 58.46 12.00 6.41
N ALA A 529 59.33 12.92 6.81
CA ALA A 529 60.73 12.97 6.36
C ALA A 529 61.72 12.38 7.39
N GLU A 530 61.20 11.78 8.47
CA GLU A 530 62.00 11.20 9.54
C GLU A 530 62.17 9.69 9.37
N GLU A 531 63.10 9.10 10.12
CA GLU A 531 63.36 7.66 10.09
C GLU A 531 62.15 6.87 10.60
N VAL A 532 61.75 5.87 9.82
CA VAL A 532 60.64 4.96 10.11
C VAL A 532 61.20 3.61 10.53
N THR A 533 60.63 3.02 11.57
CA THR A 533 60.91 1.66 12.04
C THR A 533 59.74 0.75 11.72
N VAL A 534 59.94 -0.30 10.93
CA VAL A 534 58.91 -1.29 10.58
C VAL A 534 59.18 -2.57 11.36
N LYS A 535 58.22 -3.00 12.18
CA LYS A 535 58.27 -4.26 12.93
C LYS A 535 57.37 -5.29 12.28
N LEU A 536 57.92 -6.47 12.02
CA LEU A 536 57.24 -7.60 11.41
C LEU A 536 56.93 -8.62 12.51
N SER A 537 55.64 -8.89 12.71
CA SER A 537 55.10 -9.82 13.71
C SER A 537 54.38 -10.96 13.00
N PRO A 538 55.09 -12.03 12.62
CA PRO A 538 54.48 -13.15 11.93
C PRO A 538 53.66 -14.04 12.89
N THR A 539 52.65 -14.74 12.35
CA THR A 539 51.92 -15.78 13.09
C THR A 539 52.83 -16.96 13.44
N PRO A 540 52.50 -17.74 14.50
CA PRO A 540 53.22 -18.97 14.82
C PRO A 540 53.31 -19.88 13.59
N GLY A 541 54.52 -20.28 13.20
CA GLY A 541 54.77 -21.06 11.98
C GLY A 541 55.25 -20.25 10.77
N LEU A 542 55.25 -18.92 10.81
CA LEU A 542 55.85 -18.07 9.78
C LEU A 542 57.11 -17.39 10.35
N ALA A 543 58.27 -17.58 9.71
CA ALA A 543 59.52 -16.92 10.06
C ALA A 543 59.82 -15.82 9.03
N VAL A 544 60.18 -14.64 9.52
CA VAL A 544 60.50 -13.48 8.67
C VAL A 544 61.79 -12.81 9.16
N GLU A 545 62.72 -12.60 8.25
CA GLU A 545 63.99 -11.92 8.52
C GLU A 545 64.24 -10.77 7.54
N PRO A 546 64.65 -9.58 8.02
CA PRO A 546 64.77 -9.18 9.43
C PRO A 546 63.39 -8.86 10.06
N ALA A 547 63.24 -9.09 11.37
CA ALA A 547 62.01 -8.80 12.11
C ALA A 547 61.76 -7.30 12.35
N GLU A 548 62.82 -6.47 12.26
CA GLU A 548 62.76 -5.02 12.37
C GLU A 548 63.58 -4.39 11.25
N LEU A 549 63.00 -3.41 10.57
CA LEU A 549 63.61 -2.63 9.49
C LEU A 549 63.62 -1.16 9.89
N ARG A 550 64.69 -0.43 9.54
CA ARG A 550 64.78 1.02 9.77
C ARG A 550 65.27 1.73 8.51
N GLY A 551 64.70 2.89 8.22
CA GLY A 551 65.17 3.77 7.15
C GLY A 551 64.22 4.91 6.85
N MET A 552 64.57 5.70 5.83
CA MET A 552 63.76 6.83 5.38
C MET A 552 62.65 6.37 4.42
N PRO A 553 61.42 6.89 4.51
CA PRO A 553 60.38 6.63 3.53
C PRO A 553 60.66 7.38 2.20
N PRO A 554 60.40 6.77 1.02
CA PRO A 554 59.91 5.41 0.82
C PRO A 554 60.98 4.36 1.11
N LEU A 555 60.65 3.44 2.02
CA LEU A 555 61.50 2.33 2.43
C LEU A 555 61.17 1.12 1.57
N GLU A 556 62.13 0.67 0.77
CA GLU A 556 62.02 -0.59 0.02
C GLU A 556 63.04 -1.58 0.59
N CYS A 557 62.57 -2.68 1.17
CA CYS A 557 63.42 -3.66 1.83
C CYS A 557 63.07 -5.07 1.38
N LYS A 558 64.11 -5.87 1.14
CA LYS A 558 63.97 -7.30 0.93
C LYS A 558 63.82 -7.98 2.29
N ILE A 559 62.76 -8.77 2.42
CA ILE A 559 62.53 -9.64 3.57
C ILE A 559 62.56 -11.08 3.10
N LYS A 560 63.13 -11.96 3.93
CA LYS A 560 63.07 -13.39 3.71
C LYS A 560 61.90 -13.95 4.49
N VAL A 561 61.04 -14.70 3.81
CA VAL A 561 59.84 -15.30 4.37
C VAL A 561 59.96 -16.81 4.25
N LYS A 562 59.85 -17.51 5.38
CA LYS A 562 59.86 -18.97 5.43
C LYS A 562 58.66 -19.46 6.24
N ALA A 563 57.79 -20.22 5.61
CA ALA A 563 56.64 -20.82 6.27
C ALA A 563 56.95 -22.25 6.68
N GLY A 564 56.77 -22.55 7.97
CA GLY A 564 56.93 -23.88 8.57
C GLY A 564 55.64 -24.67 8.69
N ALA A 565 54.49 -24.09 8.32
CA ALA A 565 53.21 -24.79 8.26
C ALA A 565 52.37 -24.32 7.04
N PRO A 566 51.62 -25.22 6.39
CA PRO A 566 50.68 -24.86 5.32
C PRO A 566 49.50 -24.03 5.83
N GLY A 567 48.75 -23.45 4.90
CA GLY A 567 47.52 -22.72 5.18
C GLY A 567 47.69 -21.20 5.18
N ARG A 568 46.72 -20.51 5.80
CA ARG A 568 46.60 -19.05 5.77
C ARG A 568 47.41 -18.44 6.91
N ASN A 569 48.62 -17.99 6.59
CA ASN A 569 49.51 -17.31 7.52
C ASN A 569 49.25 -15.79 7.47
N VAL A 570 49.59 -15.08 8.56
CA VAL A 570 49.43 -13.62 8.61
C VAL A 570 50.74 -12.98 9.04
N LEU A 571 51.17 -11.98 8.28
CA LEU A 571 52.28 -11.11 8.62
C LEU A 571 51.73 -9.79 9.18
N GLY A 572 51.87 -9.58 10.48
CA GLY A 572 51.64 -8.27 11.08
C GLY A 572 52.78 -7.32 10.71
N VAL A 573 52.45 -6.13 10.23
CA VAL A 573 53.39 -5.07 9.87
C VAL A 573 53.01 -3.83 10.68
N ALA A 574 53.85 -3.46 11.63
CA ALA A 574 53.67 -2.25 12.43
C ALA A 574 54.74 -1.21 12.06
N VAL A 575 54.29 -0.05 11.59
CA VAL A 575 55.14 1.06 11.15
C VAL A 575 55.20 2.10 12.28
N TYR A 576 56.39 2.50 12.69
CA TYR A 576 56.66 3.49 13.74
C TYR A 576 57.48 4.65 13.19
N GLY A 577 57.23 5.88 13.65
CA GLY A 577 58.02 7.07 13.34
C GLY A 577 58.19 7.90 14.61
N ALA A 578 59.41 8.38 14.88
CA ALA A 578 59.77 9.09 16.11
C ALA A 578 59.29 8.38 17.41
N GLY A 579 59.31 7.05 17.43
CA GLY A 579 58.85 6.23 18.55
C GLY A 579 57.33 6.10 18.71
N LYS A 580 56.51 6.74 17.84
CA LYS A 580 55.06 6.58 17.81
C LYS A 580 54.64 5.60 16.72
N LYS A 581 53.67 4.74 17.01
CA LYS A 581 53.09 3.81 16.03
C LYS A 581 52.25 4.62 15.02
N LEU A 582 52.68 4.63 13.75
CA LEU A 582 52.02 5.33 12.65
C LEU A 582 50.91 4.49 12.04
N GLU A 583 51.16 3.19 11.83
CA GLU A 583 50.18 2.25 11.29
C GLU A 583 50.48 0.81 11.74
N GLU A 584 49.45 -0.03 11.79
CA GLU A 584 49.58 -1.49 11.85
C GLU A 584 48.67 -2.11 10.80
N ARG A 585 49.18 -3.15 10.15
CA ARG A 585 48.48 -3.85 9.07
C ARG A 585 48.74 -5.33 9.17
N SER A 586 47.73 -6.14 8.88
CA SER A 586 47.87 -7.59 8.75
C SER A 586 47.86 -7.96 7.27
N ILE A 587 48.91 -8.61 6.78
CA ILE A 587 49.02 -9.07 5.38
C ILE A 587 48.84 -10.59 5.35
N PRO A 588 47.78 -11.12 4.70
CA PRO A 588 47.58 -12.56 4.58
C PRO A 588 48.54 -13.16 3.54
N LEU A 589 49.18 -14.28 3.89
CA LEU A 589 50.06 -15.07 3.04
C LEU A 589 49.51 -16.50 2.95
N THR A 590 49.36 -17.02 1.73
CA THR A 590 48.86 -18.38 1.52
C THR A 590 50.02 -19.33 1.23
N VAL A 591 50.17 -20.37 2.04
CA VAL A 591 51.25 -21.35 1.94
C VAL A 591 50.68 -22.70 1.54
N ARG A 592 51.20 -23.29 0.45
CA ARG A 592 50.85 -24.65 0.01
C ARG A 592 51.77 -25.68 0.69
N GLY A 593 51.17 -26.75 1.21
CA GLY A 593 51.91 -27.87 1.79
C GLY A 593 52.55 -28.78 0.75
N ARG A 594 53.41 -29.71 1.18
CA ARG A 594 53.92 -30.78 0.32
C ARG A 594 52.79 -31.74 -0.06
N CYS A 595 52.67 -32.04 -1.36
CA CYS A 595 51.64 -32.95 -1.86
C CYS A 595 52.21 -34.34 -2.12
N VAL A 596 51.55 -35.37 -1.60
CA VAL A 596 51.86 -36.79 -1.82
C VAL A 596 50.66 -37.46 -2.52
N GLU A 597 50.94 -38.31 -3.51
CA GLU A 597 49.90 -39.09 -4.20
C GLU A 597 49.68 -40.41 -3.44
N ILE A 598 48.43 -40.67 -3.04
CA ILE A 598 48.06 -41.82 -2.21
C ILE A 598 46.91 -42.56 -2.89
N ALA A 599 47.05 -43.88 -3.04
CA ALA A 599 45.97 -44.76 -3.46
C ALA A 599 45.28 -45.34 -2.22
N LYS A 600 44.00 -45.03 -2.01
CA LYS A 600 43.19 -45.53 -0.89
C LYS A 600 41.75 -45.84 -1.31
N PRO A 601 41.05 -46.73 -0.61
CA PRO A 601 39.60 -46.84 -0.71
C PRO A 601 38.94 -45.48 -0.49
N CYS A 602 37.97 -45.09 -1.32
CA CYS A 602 37.44 -43.73 -1.30
C CYS A 602 36.78 -43.34 0.04
N ASN A 603 36.32 -44.32 0.82
CA ASN A 603 35.77 -44.14 2.17
C ASN A 603 36.82 -43.89 3.27
N GLU A 604 38.11 -44.00 2.98
CA GLU A 604 39.23 -43.80 3.93
C GLU A 604 39.97 -42.47 3.70
N ILE A 605 39.40 -41.59 2.88
CA ILE A 605 39.96 -40.26 2.60
C ILE A 605 39.35 -39.27 3.60
N GLU A 606 40.09 -38.98 4.67
CA GLU A 606 39.66 -38.05 5.74
C GLU A 606 40.17 -36.60 5.55
N ALA A 607 40.87 -36.29 4.45
CA ALA A 607 41.48 -34.97 4.25
C ALA A 607 40.57 -34.04 3.40
N PRO A 608 40.12 -32.87 3.93
CA PRO A 608 39.30 -31.90 3.19
C PRO A 608 40.03 -31.25 1.99
N ASN A 609 41.35 -31.43 1.88
CA ASN A 609 42.21 -30.88 0.83
C ASN A 609 42.68 -31.93 -0.20
N ALA A 610 42.04 -33.12 -0.25
CA ALA A 610 42.42 -34.17 -1.19
C ALA A 610 41.82 -33.93 -2.58
N THR A 611 42.67 -33.76 -3.60
CA THR A 611 42.24 -33.64 -5.00
C THR A 611 42.18 -35.01 -5.66
N LEU A 612 41.05 -35.33 -6.30
CA LEU A 612 40.84 -36.60 -6.97
C LEU A 612 41.58 -36.66 -8.32
N LEU A 613 42.52 -37.60 -8.47
CA LEU A 613 43.26 -37.80 -9.73
C LEU A 613 42.59 -38.88 -10.60
N TYR A 614 42.24 -40.01 -9.98
CA TYR A 614 41.59 -41.13 -10.67
C TYR A 614 40.64 -41.87 -9.73
N VAL A 615 39.57 -42.44 -10.28
CA VAL A 615 38.70 -43.38 -9.58
C VAL A 615 38.65 -44.69 -10.35
N GLU A 616 38.82 -45.80 -9.64
CA GLU A 616 38.76 -47.14 -10.21
C GLU A 616 37.66 -47.97 -9.53
N ALA A 617 36.84 -48.63 -10.35
CA ALA A 617 35.90 -49.67 -9.93
C ALA A 617 36.28 -51.00 -10.58
N GLY A 618 36.28 -52.09 -9.80
CA GLY A 618 36.71 -53.42 -10.24
C GLY A 618 35.64 -54.52 -10.22
N ASP A 619 34.43 -54.22 -9.76
CA ASP A 619 33.30 -55.17 -9.80
C ASP A 619 32.12 -54.58 -10.60
N LEU A 620 31.37 -55.45 -11.29
CA LEU A 620 30.28 -55.03 -12.19
C LEU A 620 29.22 -54.15 -11.52
N GLN A 621 28.98 -54.31 -10.22
CA GLN A 621 28.00 -53.53 -9.47
C GLN A 621 28.52 -52.09 -9.23
N ALA A 622 29.79 -51.99 -8.82
CA ALA A 622 30.51 -50.75 -8.61
C ALA A 622 30.67 -49.95 -9.91
N LEU A 623 30.83 -50.60 -11.06
CA LEU A 623 30.87 -49.89 -12.36
C LEU A 623 29.59 -49.09 -12.62
N TRP A 624 28.41 -49.67 -12.34
CA TRP A 624 27.13 -49.02 -12.61
C TRP A 624 26.81 -47.90 -11.63
N ASP A 625 27.11 -48.12 -10.36
CA ASP A 625 26.98 -47.09 -9.34
C ASP A 625 27.93 -45.92 -9.63
N MET A 626 29.14 -46.21 -10.12
CA MET A 626 30.10 -45.20 -10.55
C MET A 626 29.57 -44.43 -11.77
N ILE A 627 29.09 -45.08 -12.83
CA ILE A 627 28.58 -44.38 -14.03
C ILE A 627 27.45 -43.38 -13.69
N LYS A 628 26.58 -43.72 -12.72
CA LYS A 628 25.55 -42.78 -12.23
C LYS A 628 26.14 -41.56 -11.54
N LEU A 629 27.16 -41.77 -10.69
CA LEU A 629 27.89 -40.68 -10.03
C LEU A 629 28.66 -39.81 -11.01
N LEU A 630 29.25 -40.41 -12.06
CA LEU A 630 30.07 -39.69 -13.04
C LEU A 630 29.27 -38.75 -13.94
N LYS A 631 27.93 -38.86 -14.00
CA LYS A 631 27.08 -37.93 -14.77
C LYS A 631 27.08 -36.49 -14.25
N SER A 632 27.40 -36.28 -12.98
CA SER A 632 27.50 -34.96 -12.36
C SER A 632 28.90 -34.34 -12.48
N CYS A 633 29.88 -35.05 -13.03
CA CYS A 633 31.27 -34.60 -13.18
C CYS A 633 31.70 -34.61 -14.65
N ARG A 634 32.43 -33.58 -15.11
CA ARG A 634 33.09 -33.62 -16.41
C ARG A 634 34.39 -34.42 -16.30
N GLY A 635 34.70 -35.27 -17.28
CA GLY A 635 35.91 -36.08 -17.28
C GLY A 635 35.92 -37.18 -18.33
N THR A 636 37.00 -37.94 -18.38
CA THR A 636 37.15 -39.07 -19.32
C THR A 636 37.04 -40.40 -18.58
N ALA A 637 36.14 -41.26 -19.03
CA ALA A 637 35.94 -42.60 -18.50
C ALA A 637 36.53 -43.64 -19.46
N LYS A 638 37.25 -44.63 -18.93
CA LYS A 638 37.81 -45.77 -19.67
C LYS A 638 37.31 -47.06 -19.04
N LEU A 639 36.42 -47.75 -19.74
CA LEU A 639 35.93 -49.08 -19.39
C LEU A 639 36.77 -50.14 -20.11
N THR A 640 37.32 -51.10 -19.38
CA THR A 640 38.00 -52.26 -19.92
C THR A 640 37.29 -53.50 -19.42
N SER A 641 36.74 -54.32 -20.32
CA SER A 641 36.12 -55.60 -19.98
C SER A 641 36.83 -56.74 -20.66
N THR A 642 37.21 -57.75 -19.90
CA THR A 642 37.92 -58.95 -20.34
C THR A 642 37.03 -60.17 -20.15
N PHE A 643 36.88 -60.94 -21.21
CA PHE A 643 36.11 -62.16 -21.29
C PHE A 643 37.09 -63.32 -21.43
N THR A 644 37.13 -64.20 -20.44
CA THR A 644 38.06 -65.32 -20.40
C THR A 644 37.28 -66.62 -20.42
N ALA A 645 37.41 -67.39 -21.50
CA ALA A 645 36.85 -68.72 -21.65
C ALA A 645 37.98 -69.76 -21.80
N PRO A 646 37.73 -71.08 -21.61
CA PRO A 646 38.76 -72.09 -21.76
C PRO A 646 39.39 -72.08 -23.17
N GLY A 647 40.62 -71.58 -23.28
CA GLY A 647 41.38 -71.50 -24.53
C GLY A 647 41.22 -70.21 -25.35
N SER A 648 40.45 -69.22 -24.89
CA SER A 648 40.28 -67.94 -25.60
C SER A 648 40.03 -66.76 -24.66
N GLU A 649 40.67 -65.63 -24.95
CA GLU A 649 40.47 -64.36 -24.24
C GLU A 649 40.09 -63.26 -25.24
N ALA A 650 39.06 -62.50 -24.91
CA ALA A 650 38.66 -61.31 -25.67
C ALA A 650 38.57 -60.11 -24.73
N SER A 651 39.05 -58.95 -25.17
CA SER A 651 38.96 -57.72 -24.39
C SER A 651 38.32 -56.59 -25.19
N ILE A 652 37.46 -55.82 -24.53
CA ILE A 652 36.82 -54.63 -25.08
C ILE A 652 37.24 -53.45 -24.22
N THR A 653 37.82 -52.44 -24.86
CA THR A 653 38.18 -51.17 -24.20
C THR A 653 37.40 -50.04 -24.84
N VAL A 654 36.64 -49.30 -24.03
CA VAL A 654 35.86 -48.14 -24.46
C VAL A 654 36.32 -46.94 -23.66
N THR A 655 36.75 -45.89 -24.37
CA THR A 655 37.15 -44.60 -23.77
C THR A 655 36.17 -43.54 -24.25
N THR A 656 35.52 -42.82 -23.34
CA THR A 656 34.53 -41.80 -23.68
C THR A 656 34.60 -40.62 -22.70
N PRO A 657 34.48 -39.37 -23.19
CA PRO A 657 34.28 -38.19 -22.35
C PRO A 657 32.82 -38.02 -21.88
N ASP A 658 31.86 -38.73 -22.49
CA ASP A 658 30.45 -38.72 -22.07
C ASP A 658 30.09 -40.08 -21.42
N PRO A 659 29.83 -40.11 -20.09
CA PRO A 659 29.49 -41.33 -19.35
C PRO A 659 28.21 -42.02 -19.83
N ARG A 660 27.32 -41.33 -20.56
CA ARG A 660 26.05 -41.91 -21.07
C ARG A 660 26.27 -43.05 -22.05
N TRP A 661 27.38 -43.03 -22.80
CA TRP A 661 27.75 -44.14 -23.70
C TRP A 661 28.06 -45.44 -22.94
N LEU A 662 28.53 -45.36 -21.69
CA LEU A 662 28.82 -46.54 -20.89
C LEU A 662 27.54 -47.21 -20.36
N GLU A 663 26.46 -46.45 -20.14
CA GLU A 663 25.16 -47.02 -19.75
C GLU A 663 24.55 -47.89 -20.86
N ALA A 664 24.72 -47.49 -22.12
CA ALA A 664 24.24 -48.29 -23.25
C ALA A 664 24.88 -49.69 -23.30
N LEU A 665 26.08 -49.85 -22.72
CA LEU A 665 26.79 -51.13 -22.64
C LEU A 665 26.34 -51.98 -21.44
N GLN A 666 25.52 -51.45 -20.53
CA GLN A 666 25.11 -52.15 -19.31
C GLN A 666 24.37 -53.45 -19.59
N SER A 667 23.34 -53.39 -20.43
CA SER A 667 22.54 -54.57 -20.76
C SER A 667 23.37 -55.62 -21.49
N ALA A 668 24.26 -55.20 -22.39
CA ALA A 668 25.13 -56.11 -23.15
C ALA A 668 26.14 -56.82 -22.23
N LEU A 669 26.84 -56.08 -21.35
CA LEU A 669 27.80 -56.66 -20.42
C LEU A 669 27.15 -57.55 -19.36
N ALA A 670 25.98 -57.17 -18.85
CA ALA A 670 25.23 -58.00 -17.91
C ALA A 670 24.78 -59.32 -18.56
N THR A 671 24.33 -59.27 -19.82
CA THR A 671 23.91 -60.46 -20.59
C THR A 671 25.10 -61.36 -20.93
N LEU A 672 26.25 -60.78 -21.29
CA LEU A 672 27.47 -61.54 -21.50
C LEU A 672 27.99 -62.18 -20.21
N ALA A 673 27.89 -61.49 -19.07
CA ALA A 673 28.29 -62.04 -17.77
C ALA A 673 27.39 -63.20 -17.32
N THR A 674 26.09 -63.17 -17.63
CA THR A 674 25.18 -64.29 -17.34
C THR A 674 25.42 -65.48 -18.26
N LEU A 675 25.62 -65.26 -19.55
CA LEU A 675 25.97 -66.31 -20.53
C LEU A 675 27.33 -66.95 -20.23
N ALA A 676 28.33 -66.14 -19.85
CA ALA A 676 29.66 -66.63 -19.49
C ALA A 676 29.62 -67.55 -18.25
N LYS A 677 28.79 -67.22 -17.25
CA LYS A 677 28.60 -68.07 -16.05
C LYS A 677 28.03 -69.45 -16.39
N SER A 678 27.16 -69.57 -17.39
CA SER A 678 26.61 -70.86 -17.82
C SER A 678 27.60 -71.74 -18.58
N GLU A 679 28.68 -71.17 -19.14
CA GLU A 679 29.68 -71.89 -19.94
C GLU A 679 31.07 -71.98 -19.26
N GLY A 680 31.19 -71.61 -17.98
CA GLY A 680 32.45 -71.64 -17.24
C GLY A 680 33.45 -70.54 -17.64
N ALA A 681 32.99 -69.51 -18.34
CA ALA A 681 33.77 -68.32 -18.68
C ALA A 681 33.63 -67.22 -17.61
N ARG A 682 34.65 -66.37 -17.49
CA ARG A 682 34.70 -65.26 -16.54
C ARG A 682 34.67 -63.92 -17.28
N VAL A 683 33.90 -62.98 -16.75
CA VAL A 683 33.88 -61.59 -17.20
C VAL A 683 34.39 -60.73 -16.07
N ASP A 684 35.55 -60.09 -16.29
CA ASP A 684 36.05 -59.05 -15.41
C ASP A 684 35.89 -57.70 -16.12
N ALA A 685 35.55 -56.66 -15.37
CA ALA A 685 35.36 -55.33 -15.91
C ALA A 685 35.88 -54.27 -14.95
N LYS A 686 36.66 -53.33 -15.49
CA LYS A 686 37.35 -52.27 -14.77
C LYS A 686 37.02 -50.93 -15.41
N LEU A 687 36.48 -50.00 -14.63
CA LEU A 687 36.22 -48.63 -15.05
C LEU A 687 37.22 -47.73 -14.36
N LEU A 688 37.91 -46.93 -15.17
CA LEU A 688 38.84 -45.92 -14.70
C LEU A 688 38.35 -44.55 -15.16
N PHE A 689 38.06 -43.66 -14.21
CA PHE A 689 37.59 -42.32 -14.49
C PHE A 689 38.64 -41.29 -14.11
N LYS A 690 38.88 -40.34 -15.01
CA LYS A 690 39.74 -39.17 -14.80
C LYS A 690 38.89 -37.89 -14.88
N PRO A 691 38.68 -37.17 -13.77
CA PRO A 691 37.95 -35.90 -13.79
C PRO A 691 38.69 -34.82 -14.62
N GLU A 692 37.92 -33.91 -15.22
CA GLU A 692 38.44 -32.64 -15.75
C GLU A 692 38.39 -31.57 -14.65
N GLY A 693 39.56 -31.02 -14.30
CA GLY A 693 39.69 -30.00 -13.26
C GLY A 693 39.90 -30.56 -11.85
N GLU A 694 39.96 -29.67 -10.86
CA GLU A 694 40.10 -30.05 -9.45
C GLU A 694 38.75 -30.49 -8.89
N VAL A 695 38.58 -31.80 -8.73
CA VAL A 695 37.37 -32.40 -8.17
C VAL A 695 37.66 -32.85 -6.74
N SER A 696 36.84 -32.39 -5.79
CA SER A 696 36.92 -32.81 -4.39
C SER A 696 36.63 -34.31 -4.28
N ALA A 697 37.45 -35.01 -3.48
CA ALA A 697 37.23 -36.43 -3.17
C ALA A 697 35.91 -36.70 -2.43
N GLU A 698 35.25 -35.67 -1.85
CA GLU A 698 33.97 -35.82 -1.16
C GLU A 698 32.82 -36.28 -2.06
N ILE A 699 32.92 -36.04 -3.37
CA ILE A 699 31.88 -36.42 -4.34
C ILE A 699 31.78 -37.95 -4.49
N VAL A 700 32.82 -38.69 -4.07
CA VAL A 700 32.92 -40.14 -4.23
C VAL A 700 33.18 -40.78 -2.85
N ARG A 701 32.12 -41.15 -2.12
CA ARG A 701 32.21 -41.85 -0.82
C ARG A 701 31.52 -43.21 -0.87
N ASP A 702 32.20 -44.21 -1.44
CA ASP A 702 31.77 -45.62 -1.40
C ASP A 702 33.00 -46.53 -1.17
N LYS A 703 32.83 -47.61 -0.42
CA LYS A 703 33.89 -48.57 -0.08
C LYS A 703 34.37 -49.40 -1.28
N ARG A 704 33.59 -49.41 -2.36
CA ARG A 704 33.82 -50.24 -3.55
C ARG A 704 34.72 -49.58 -4.60
N TYR A 705 35.16 -48.35 -4.36
CA TYR A 705 35.99 -47.58 -5.28
C TYR A 705 37.39 -47.38 -4.71
N LEU A 706 38.40 -47.53 -5.58
CA LEU A 706 39.77 -47.13 -5.28
C LEU A 706 39.98 -45.72 -5.83
N CYS A 707 40.30 -44.78 -4.95
CA CYS A 707 40.60 -43.40 -5.32
C CYS A 707 42.12 -43.21 -5.29
N ILE A 708 42.69 -42.69 -6.37
CA ILE A 708 44.04 -42.10 -6.35
C ILE A 708 43.83 -40.62 -6.10
N VAL A 709 44.24 -40.16 -4.94
CA VAL A 709 44.13 -38.75 -4.54
C VAL A 709 45.49 -38.13 -4.35
N ARG A 710 45.60 -36.87 -4.73
CA ARG A 710 46.69 -36.01 -4.30
C ARG A 710 46.31 -35.40 -2.97
N VAL A 711 47.00 -35.77 -1.90
CA VAL A 711 46.81 -35.19 -0.57
C VAL A 711 47.92 -34.18 -0.37
N CYS A 712 47.57 -32.91 -0.32
CA CYS A 712 48.49 -31.89 0.18
C CYS A 712 48.30 -31.86 1.69
N GLU A 713 49.33 -32.29 2.44
CA GLU A 713 49.30 -32.22 3.89
C GLU A 713 49.11 -30.75 4.31
N SER A 714 48.18 -30.53 5.22
CA SER A 714 47.77 -29.21 5.75
C SER A 714 48.57 -28.80 6.96
#